data_AF-Z9JHH9-F1
#
_entry.id   AF-Z9JHH9-F1
#
_cell.length_a   1.000
_cell.length_b   1.000
_cell.length_c   1.000
_cell.angle_alpha   90.00
_cell.angle_beta   90.00
_cell.angle_gamma   90.00
#
_symmetry.space_group_name_H-M   'P 1'
#
loop_
_entity.id
_entity.type
_entity.pdbx_description
1 polymer ?
#
loop_
_entity_poly.entity_id
_entity_poly.type
_entity_poly.pdbx_seq_one_letter_code
_entity_poly.pdbx_strand_id
1 'polypeptide(L)'
;MLDLDGDGIETVAAGKHILFDHDGDGVKHASGWVKPDDGFLVLDRNGNGRIDDGSELFGADTVLSNGQKATSGFEALRDLDTNGDGVFDAADTRFADVRVWRDLNQDGRSQDNELFTLSSLGIASITLTPTDTQDLDLGNGNLIDNRGTYTRTDGTTGLVGDLQLGLNHFYRDYSGAHDQVIVTDAAAVLPYLTGSGAVRDLQEAASLSPALLTALQALVSGSTQGTLRAALDPVMALWADTSAMPSTEQRLETSGEVPRTVYYHGAVPASVTAQGQQAVLAWTQQQHARLGPIIAMLEKFNGSSLVSDQNGQISTGGQFFTWNRVVHPDGHREEVMRILLQPEQIDDLMKAYDSLKESAYARLILGPRISDYLSGIIATENNGALGWDASGLQAKLDHTWQHNKAQALQDVMDLYRYGSDAVAGSGWDPLDALRDMIDRTAATADGMQALADAWISLVSGEAEGSAAADMMFGDAGANILRGGAGDDVLFGGAGDDTLYGGDGNDILRGDAGNDTLYGGEGNDLLLGGDGDDVLDGGGGSNRLEGGAGNDVLKVAWYANNNVLIGGTGDDILYGSSNADTYLFEKGDGHDTIVERGGSDKLVFGEGIAASDVRIRREGQDVVLDLGNGHDSIRLKDWLTSNGNRNRSADIEQIIFADGTIWTGDTLSSLDWLTVGTSGNDTLQGWEGNDLMLGGDGDDVLDGGGGSNRLEGGAGNDVLKVAWYANNNVLIGGTGDDILYGSSNADTYLFEKGDGHDTIVERGGSDKLVFGEGLHREEALFRRSGDDLSILFNNGDDRVTVADWFRGSAHQVESFAFQDGTVLSSEVERLIAAMAMTPAVTTTQATVRDINAHHLLAASSIV
;
A
#
# COMPACT_ATOMS: atom_id res chain seq x y z
N MET A 1 9.96 -15.04 28.63
CA MET A 1 8.83 -14.26 28.11
C MET A 1 7.68 -14.30 29.11
N LEU A 2 6.88 -13.23 29.24
CA LEU A 2 5.66 -13.20 30.04
C LEU A 2 4.46 -12.76 29.20
N ASP A 3 3.35 -13.50 29.35
CA ASP A 3 1.99 -13.19 28.89
C ASP A 3 1.36 -12.13 29.79
N LEU A 4 1.27 -10.89 29.32
CA LEU A 4 0.95 -9.74 30.18
C LEU A 4 -0.54 -9.39 30.26
N ASP A 5 -1.35 -9.72 29.25
CA ASP A 5 -2.79 -9.43 29.23
C ASP A 5 -3.70 -10.67 29.39
N GLY A 6 -3.18 -11.87 29.20
CA GLY A 6 -3.85 -13.15 29.46
C GLY A 6 -4.46 -13.83 28.24
N ASP A 7 -4.17 -13.40 27.00
CA ASP A 7 -4.74 -14.02 25.79
C ASP A 7 -3.84 -15.06 25.10
N GLY A 8 -2.51 -15.02 25.35
CA GLY A 8 -1.55 -15.94 24.75
C GLY A 8 -0.11 -15.48 24.95
N ILE A 9 0.80 -15.94 24.08
CA ILE A 9 2.05 -15.22 23.80
C ILE A 9 2.09 -14.98 22.30
N GLU A 10 2.14 -13.71 21.90
CA GLU A 10 2.04 -13.31 20.50
C GLU A 10 3.40 -12.87 19.92
N THR A 11 3.67 -13.23 18.66
CA THR A 11 4.97 -12.95 18.03
C THR A 11 4.88 -12.53 16.56
N VAL A 12 5.86 -11.76 16.11
CA VAL A 12 6.06 -11.33 14.72
C VAL A 12 7.23 -12.08 14.07
N ALA A 13 7.24 -12.15 12.74
CA ALA A 13 8.28 -12.82 11.95
C ALA A 13 9.59 -12.02 11.87
N ALA A 14 10.69 -12.74 11.60
CA ALA A 14 12.01 -12.16 11.43
C ALA A 14 12.12 -11.27 10.19
N GLY A 15 12.12 -9.96 10.40
CA GLY A 15 12.23 -8.95 9.36
C GLY A 15 13.41 -8.00 9.56
N LYS A 16 13.74 -7.22 8.52
CA LYS A 16 14.85 -6.25 8.48
C LYS A 16 14.80 -5.13 9.53
N HIS A 17 13.70 -5.04 10.29
CA HIS A 17 13.39 -3.92 11.19
C HIS A 17 13.87 -4.15 12.63
N ILE A 18 13.92 -5.40 13.08
CA ILE A 18 14.25 -5.78 14.46
C ILE A 18 15.59 -6.52 14.43
N LEU A 19 16.67 -5.81 14.73
CA LEU A 19 18.04 -6.33 14.75
C LEU A 19 18.55 -6.41 16.20
N PHE A 20 18.73 -7.63 16.71
CA PHE A 20 19.19 -7.87 18.08
C PHE A 20 20.44 -8.79 18.11
N ASP A 21 21.34 -8.56 19.06
CA ASP A 21 22.52 -9.41 19.29
C ASP A 21 22.15 -10.45 20.36
N HIS A 22 22.03 -11.73 19.98
CA HIS A 22 21.57 -12.78 20.90
C HIS A 22 22.70 -13.46 21.68
N ASP A 23 23.92 -13.52 21.15
CA ASP A 23 25.03 -14.26 21.77
C ASP A 23 26.12 -13.36 22.39
N GLY A 24 26.04 -12.04 22.16
CA GLY A 24 26.93 -11.02 22.70
C GLY A 24 28.22 -10.85 21.89
N ASP A 25 28.23 -11.19 20.59
CA ASP A 25 29.40 -11.00 19.71
C ASP A 25 29.48 -9.60 19.07
N GLY A 26 28.42 -8.79 19.23
CA GLY A 26 28.26 -7.44 18.70
C GLY A 26 27.58 -7.37 17.32
N VAL A 27 27.36 -8.51 16.65
CA VAL A 27 26.70 -8.60 15.34
C VAL A 27 25.20 -8.76 15.54
N LYS A 28 24.42 -7.77 15.11
CA LYS A 28 22.96 -7.82 15.29
C LYS A 28 22.28 -8.62 14.18
N HIS A 29 21.28 -9.38 14.57
CA HIS A 29 20.61 -10.39 13.78
C HIS A 29 19.12 -10.05 13.62
N ALA A 30 18.61 -10.05 12.38
CA ALA A 30 17.16 -9.95 12.16
C ALA A 30 16.43 -11.11 12.83
N SER A 31 15.49 -10.75 13.69
CA SER A 31 14.85 -11.63 14.66
C SER A 31 13.34 -11.51 14.56
N GLY A 32 12.64 -12.64 14.67
CA GLY A 32 11.26 -12.64 15.12
C GLY A 32 11.21 -12.05 16.52
N TRP A 33 10.07 -11.52 16.92
CA TRP A 33 9.99 -10.73 18.14
C TRP A 33 8.65 -10.92 18.84
N VAL A 34 8.60 -10.54 20.11
CA VAL A 34 7.34 -10.48 20.85
C VAL A 34 6.51 -9.28 20.39
N LYS A 35 5.18 -9.41 20.42
CA LYS A 35 4.29 -8.25 20.29
C LYS A 35 4.32 -7.35 21.55
N PRO A 36 3.82 -6.10 21.45
CA PRO A 36 4.06 -5.08 22.48
C PRO A 36 3.19 -5.21 23.72
N ASP A 37 2.05 -5.89 23.61
CA ASP A 37 1.20 -6.41 24.68
C ASP A 37 2.04 -7.15 25.73
N ASP A 38 2.86 -8.11 25.31
CA ASP A 38 3.77 -8.93 26.11
C ASP A 38 5.17 -8.32 26.38
N GLY A 39 6.05 -9.04 27.09
CA GLY A 39 7.42 -8.57 27.33
C GLY A 39 8.47 -9.58 27.83
N PHE A 40 9.71 -9.38 27.38
CA PHE A 40 10.88 -10.16 27.79
C PHE A 40 11.20 -9.93 29.27
N LEU A 41 11.61 -10.98 29.99
CA LEU A 41 12.24 -10.80 31.29
C LEU A 41 13.72 -10.45 31.04
N VAL A 42 14.21 -9.39 31.67
CA VAL A 42 15.54 -8.82 31.41
C VAL A 42 16.20 -8.30 32.69
N LEU A 43 17.52 -8.21 32.70
CA LEU A 43 18.30 -7.62 33.78
C LEU A 43 19.59 -7.01 33.21
N ASP A 44 19.72 -5.68 33.32
CA ASP A 44 20.95 -4.93 33.07
C ASP A 44 22.06 -5.48 33.99
N ARG A 45 23.02 -6.18 33.39
CA ARG A 45 24.13 -6.87 34.06
C ARG A 45 25.42 -6.08 33.93
N ASN A 46 25.59 -5.32 32.87
CA ASN A 46 26.79 -4.51 32.62
C ASN A 46 26.73 -3.13 33.32
N GLY A 47 25.54 -2.69 33.74
CA GLY A 47 25.25 -1.44 34.45
C GLY A 47 25.13 -0.21 33.55
N ASN A 48 24.87 -0.38 32.25
CA ASN A 48 24.83 0.71 31.27
C ASN A 48 23.47 1.43 31.17
N GLY A 49 22.42 0.89 31.82
CA GLY A 49 21.06 1.44 31.82
C GLY A 49 20.20 1.07 30.60
N ARG A 50 20.62 0.08 29.81
CA ARG A 50 19.91 -0.46 28.64
C ARG A 50 19.87 -1.98 28.72
N ILE A 51 19.23 -2.58 27.72
CA ILE A 51 19.32 -3.99 27.38
C ILE A 51 19.71 -4.00 25.90
N ASP A 52 20.96 -4.33 25.61
CA ASP A 52 21.52 -4.22 24.25
C ASP A 52 22.05 -5.52 23.63
N ASP A 53 22.20 -6.59 24.42
CA ASP A 53 22.52 -7.95 23.97
C ASP A 53 21.82 -9.07 24.78
N GLY A 54 21.90 -10.31 24.28
CA GLY A 54 21.24 -11.49 24.83
C GLY A 54 21.82 -12.01 26.16
N SER A 55 23.00 -11.54 26.59
CA SER A 55 23.50 -11.84 27.94
C SER A 55 22.68 -11.16 29.04
N GLU A 56 21.94 -10.11 28.69
CA GLU A 56 21.07 -9.34 29.59
C GLU A 56 19.62 -9.83 29.59
N LEU A 57 19.21 -10.58 28.57
CA LEU A 57 17.99 -11.39 28.58
C LEU A 57 18.14 -12.58 29.54
N PHE A 58 17.01 -13.17 29.95
CA PHE A 58 17.00 -14.48 30.64
C PHE A 58 16.82 -15.60 29.61
N GLY A 59 17.88 -16.36 29.37
CA GLY A 59 17.93 -17.42 28.34
C GLY A 59 19.23 -18.23 28.39
N ALA A 60 19.50 -19.00 27.34
CA ALA A 60 20.70 -19.85 27.26
C ALA A 60 22.03 -19.06 27.27
N ASP A 61 22.00 -17.78 26.85
CA ASP A 61 23.19 -16.93 26.81
C ASP A 61 23.47 -16.20 28.13
N THR A 62 22.56 -16.27 29.11
CA THR A 62 22.79 -15.75 30.46
C THR A 62 23.93 -16.50 31.16
N VAL A 63 24.90 -15.77 31.70
CA VAL A 63 25.94 -16.34 32.58
C VAL A 63 25.44 -16.39 34.03
N LEU A 64 25.46 -17.59 34.62
CA LEU A 64 25.07 -17.87 36.00
C LEU A 64 26.17 -17.46 37.02
N SER A 65 25.81 -17.37 38.30
CA SER A 65 26.71 -17.07 39.42
C SER A 65 27.93 -18.01 39.54
N ASN A 66 27.83 -19.22 38.97
CA ASN A 66 28.91 -20.21 38.93
C ASN A 66 29.89 -20.02 37.73
N GLY A 67 29.61 -19.07 36.84
CA GLY A 67 30.42 -18.76 35.65
C GLY A 67 30.12 -19.62 34.41
N GLN A 68 29.06 -20.43 34.43
CA GLN A 68 28.59 -21.20 33.26
C GLN A 68 27.41 -20.49 32.59
N LYS A 69 27.24 -20.67 31.27
CA LYS A 69 26.00 -20.28 30.58
C LYS A 69 24.84 -21.16 31.07
N ALA A 70 23.65 -20.58 31.20
CA ALA A 70 22.44 -21.28 31.58
C ALA A 70 21.98 -22.25 30.48
N THR A 71 21.19 -23.26 30.84
CA THR A 71 20.54 -24.14 29.85
C THR A 71 19.14 -23.67 29.45
N SER A 72 18.55 -22.73 30.19
CA SER A 72 17.19 -22.21 29.99
C SER A 72 17.00 -20.89 30.78
N GLY A 73 16.02 -20.07 30.39
CA GLY A 73 15.69 -18.83 31.10
C GLY A 73 15.15 -19.06 32.52
N PHE A 74 14.49 -20.18 32.78
CA PHE A 74 14.10 -20.61 34.13
C PHE A 74 15.31 -20.97 35.00
N GLU A 75 16.36 -21.56 34.42
CA GLU A 75 17.61 -21.79 35.15
C GLU A 75 18.33 -20.47 35.46
N ALA A 76 18.37 -19.55 34.49
CA ALA A 76 18.90 -18.20 34.68
C ALA A 76 18.16 -17.42 35.77
N LEU A 77 16.83 -17.54 35.87
CA LEU A 77 16.03 -16.90 36.91
C LEU A 77 16.20 -17.58 38.27
N ARG A 78 16.34 -18.91 38.29
CA ARG A 78 16.55 -19.69 39.52
C ARG A 78 17.89 -19.40 40.21
N ASP A 79 18.90 -18.94 39.48
CA ASP A 79 20.16 -18.46 40.07
C ASP A 79 19.98 -17.17 40.91
N LEU A 80 18.83 -16.49 40.78
CA LEU A 80 18.45 -15.32 41.58
C LEU A 80 17.54 -15.64 42.78
N ASP A 81 17.10 -16.90 42.95
CA ASP A 81 16.41 -17.39 44.15
C ASP A 81 17.40 -17.47 45.31
N THR A 82 17.34 -16.46 46.17
CA THR A 82 18.25 -16.29 47.30
C THR A 82 17.77 -16.97 48.58
N ASN A 83 16.49 -17.37 48.63
CA ASN A 83 15.88 -17.96 49.82
C ASN A 83 15.73 -19.50 49.69
N GLY A 84 15.68 -20.01 48.45
CA GLY A 84 15.61 -21.41 48.07
C GLY A 84 14.21 -22.03 48.10
N ASP A 85 13.14 -21.24 48.01
CA ASP A 85 11.75 -21.74 48.06
C ASP A 85 11.18 -22.18 46.69
N GLY A 86 11.88 -21.91 45.59
CA GLY A 86 11.48 -22.31 44.23
C GLY A 86 10.55 -21.33 43.53
N VAL A 87 10.41 -20.11 44.07
CA VAL A 87 9.66 -18.99 43.50
C VAL A 87 10.55 -17.75 43.51
N PHE A 88 10.54 -16.96 42.43
CA PHE A 88 11.19 -15.66 42.41
C PHE A 88 10.19 -14.58 42.84
N ASP A 89 10.36 -14.01 44.04
CA ASP A 89 9.41 -13.05 44.63
C ASP A 89 10.10 -11.91 45.41
N ALA A 90 9.31 -11.03 46.03
CA ALA A 90 9.82 -9.85 46.75
C ALA A 90 10.70 -10.17 48.00
N ALA A 91 10.85 -11.43 48.41
CA ALA A 91 11.84 -11.87 49.38
C ALA A 91 13.24 -11.99 48.77
N ASP A 92 13.38 -12.03 47.44
CA ASP A 92 14.66 -12.15 46.75
C ASP A 92 15.40 -10.83 46.56
N THR A 93 16.72 -10.89 46.76
CA THR A 93 17.56 -9.69 46.76
C THR A 93 17.58 -8.95 45.42
N ARG A 94 17.27 -9.63 44.30
CA ARG A 94 17.29 -9.09 42.94
C ARG A 94 15.90 -8.83 42.34
N PHE A 95 14.81 -9.09 43.07
CA PHE A 95 13.45 -8.87 42.55
C PHE A 95 13.18 -7.42 42.12
N ALA A 96 13.80 -6.45 42.82
CA ALA A 96 13.71 -5.03 42.49
C ALA A 96 14.63 -4.59 41.32
N ASP A 97 15.54 -5.45 40.85
CA ASP A 97 16.49 -5.16 39.77
C ASP A 97 16.02 -5.72 38.42
N VAL A 98 15.35 -6.87 38.43
CA VAL A 98 14.76 -7.48 37.22
C VAL A 98 13.67 -6.57 36.62
N ARG A 99 13.64 -6.50 35.29
CA ARG A 99 12.67 -5.73 34.51
C ARG A 99 11.91 -6.64 33.55
N VAL A 100 10.79 -6.12 33.06
CA VAL A 100 10.12 -6.62 31.86
C VAL A 100 10.31 -5.57 30.77
N TRP A 101 10.90 -5.96 29.65
CA TRP A 101 11.04 -5.12 28.46
C TRP A 101 9.87 -5.39 27.52
N ARG A 102 9.05 -4.36 27.27
CA ARG A 102 8.00 -4.36 26.26
C ARG A 102 8.43 -3.43 25.14
N ASP A 103 8.80 -3.98 23.99
CA ASP A 103 9.25 -3.20 22.84
C ASP A 103 8.04 -2.56 22.13
N LEU A 104 7.79 -1.28 22.44
CA LEU A 104 6.57 -0.56 22.08
C LEU A 104 6.63 0.03 20.67
N ASN A 105 7.81 0.15 20.07
CA ASN A 105 7.99 0.59 18.68
C ASN A 105 8.50 -0.52 17.73
N GLN A 106 8.84 -1.70 18.26
CA GLN A 106 9.35 -2.87 17.54
C GLN A 106 10.64 -2.55 16.78
N ASP A 107 11.60 -1.92 17.46
CA ASP A 107 12.91 -1.57 16.89
C ASP A 107 14.08 -2.44 17.44
N GLY A 108 13.82 -3.31 18.42
CA GLY A 108 14.82 -4.19 19.03
C GLY A 108 15.85 -3.46 19.90
N ARG A 109 15.57 -2.23 20.37
CA ARG A 109 16.50 -1.43 21.19
C ARG A 109 15.80 -0.91 22.43
N SER A 110 16.14 -1.46 23.60
CA SER A 110 15.49 -1.05 24.84
C SER A 110 15.70 0.44 25.18
N GLN A 111 14.61 1.16 25.47
CA GLN A 111 14.66 2.54 25.97
C GLN A 111 13.87 2.72 27.29
N ASP A 112 14.10 3.83 28.00
CA ASP A 112 13.59 4.07 29.37
C ASP A 112 12.07 3.90 29.54
N ASN A 113 11.27 4.20 28.50
CA ASN A 113 9.80 4.07 28.50
C ASN A 113 9.29 2.64 28.25
N GLU A 114 10.19 1.68 28.03
CA GLU A 114 9.90 0.28 27.70
C GLU A 114 10.28 -0.71 28.80
N LEU A 115 11.07 -0.25 29.79
CA LEU A 115 11.59 -1.07 30.89
C LEU A 115 10.74 -0.91 32.15
N PHE A 116 9.88 -1.89 32.39
CA PHE A 116 8.97 -1.90 33.53
C PHE A 116 9.52 -2.75 34.69
N THR A 117 9.29 -2.34 35.93
CA THR A 117 9.55 -3.21 37.09
C THR A 117 8.46 -4.27 37.21
N LEU A 118 8.80 -5.45 37.76
CA LEU A 118 7.80 -6.50 38.05
C LEU A 118 6.63 -5.94 38.88
N SER A 119 6.93 -5.19 39.94
CA SER A 119 5.92 -4.55 40.80
C SER A 119 5.04 -3.52 40.07
N SER A 120 5.56 -2.79 39.08
CA SER A 120 4.76 -1.82 38.30
C SER A 120 3.80 -2.48 37.31
N LEU A 121 4.11 -3.70 36.86
CA LEU A 121 3.17 -4.54 36.10
C LEU A 121 2.27 -5.40 37.00
N GLY A 122 2.32 -5.18 38.32
CA GLY A 122 1.56 -5.95 39.29
C GLY A 122 1.98 -7.42 39.38
N ILE A 123 3.19 -7.80 38.96
CA ILE A 123 3.72 -9.15 39.11
C ILE A 123 4.20 -9.33 40.56
N ALA A 124 3.66 -10.34 41.25
CA ALA A 124 4.00 -10.65 42.62
C ALA A 124 5.09 -11.72 42.73
N SER A 125 5.04 -12.75 41.88
CA SER A 125 6.00 -13.86 41.90
C SER A 125 6.02 -14.68 40.61
N ILE A 126 7.14 -15.35 40.32
CA ILE A 126 7.32 -16.24 39.15
C ILE A 126 7.74 -17.63 39.65
N THR A 127 7.08 -18.70 39.18
CA THR A 127 7.44 -20.08 39.58
C THR A 127 8.66 -20.57 38.81
N LEU A 128 9.68 -21.09 39.51
CA LEU A 128 11.01 -21.41 38.91
C LEU A 128 11.13 -22.83 38.33
N THR A 129 10.03 -23.59 38.32
CA THR A 129 9.96 -24.90 37.67
C THR A 129 8.87 -24.85 36.61
N PRO A 130 9.19 -25.05 35.32
CA PRO A 130 8.18 -25.09 34.27
C PRO A 130 7.25 -26.29 34.45
N THR A 131 5.99 -26.12 34.05
CA THR A 131 4.94 -27.13 34.13
C THR A 131 4.80 -27.97 32.86
N ASP A 132 5.27 -27.44 31.72
CA ASP A 132 5.31 -28.11 30.43
C ASP A 132 6.66 -27.78 29.75
N THR A 133 7.31 -28.76 29.17
CA THR A 133 8.61 -28.62 28.47
C THR A 133 8.52 -29.06 27.01
N GLN A 134 7.32 -29.08 26.43
CA GLN A 134 7.13 -29.32 25.01
C GLN A 134 7.18 -28.00 24.25
N ASP A 135 7.92 -27.99 23.14
CA ASP A 135 7.93 -26.89 22.18
C ASP A 135 6.50 -26.67 21.65
N LEU A 136 6.05 -25.42 21.70
CA LEU A 136 4.82 -24.96 21.07
C LEU A 136 5.19 -23.97 19.96
N ASP A 137 4.77 -24.27 18.74
CA ASP A 137 4.92 -23.37 17.59
C ASP A 137 3.98 -22.16 17.74
N LEU A 138 4.54 -20.95 17.73
CA LEU A 138 3.81 -19.68 17.77
C LEU A 138 3.56 -19.10 16.37
N GLY A 139 3.93 -19.84 15.32
CA GLY A 139 4.00 -19.36 13.96
C GLY A 139 5.26 -18.52 13.71
N ASN A 140 5.39 -18.00 12.48
CA ASN A 140 6.43 -17.02 12.12
C ASN A 140 7.90 -17.50 12.32
N GLY A 141 8.12 -18.80 12.57
CA GLY A 141 9.42 -19.37 12.91
C GLY A 141 9.80 -19.25 14.39
N ASN A 142 8.88 -18.80 15.25
CA ASN A 142 9.09 -18.64 16.68
C ASN A 142 8.50 -19.84 17.45
N LEU A 143 9.23 -20.36 18.43
CA LEU A 143 8.77 -21.45 19.31
C LEU A 143 8.82 -21.01 20.77
N ILE A 144 7.94 -21.55 21.61
CA ILE A 144 8.01 -21.40 23.06
C ILE A 144 8.09 -22.75 23.77
N ASP A 145 9.11 -22.93 24.60
CA ASP A 145 9.30 -24.11 25.45
C ASP A 145 9.34 -23.71 26.94
N ASN A 146 9.56 -24.70 27.81
CA ASN A 146 9.59 -24.54 29.28
C ASN A 146 8.48 -23.63 29.84
N ARG A 147 7.23 -23.88 29.49
CA ARG A 147 6.08 -23.08 29.92
C ARG A 147 5.71 -23.34 31.39
N GLY A 148 5.54 -22.26 32.16
CA GLY A 148 5.19 -22.23 33.58
C GLY A 148 4.23 -21.07 33.90
N THR A 149 4.10 -20.72 35.18
CA THR A 149 3.14 -19.69 35.64
C THR A 149 3.76 -18.64 36.55
N TYR A 150 3.33 -17.40 36.38
CA TYR A 150 3.56 -16.31 37.34
C TYR A 150 2.24 -15.86 37.98
N THR A 151 2.33 -15.22 39.15
CA THR A 151 1.18 -14.71 39.91
C THR A 151 1.21 -13.19 39.98
N ARG A 152 0.08 -12.53 39.72
CA ARG A 152 -0.12 -11.09 39.88
C ARG A 152 -0.55 -10.75 41.31
N THR A 153 -0.39 -9.49 41.73
CA THR A 153 -0.69 -8.98 43.08
C THR A 153 -2.17 -9.04 43.46
N ASP A 154 -3.06 -9.21 42.49
CA ASP A 154 -4.50 -9.43 42.70
C ASP A 154 -4.86 -10.93 42.90
N GLY A 155 -3.89 -11.83 42.75
CA GLY A 155 -4.04 -13.28 42.84
C GLY A 155 -4.40 -13.98 41.52
N THR A 156 -4.49 -13.26 40.40
CA THR A 156 -4.58 -13.88 39.07
C THR A 156 -3.22 -14.43 38.64
N THR A 157 -3.21 -15.30 37.61
CA THR A 157 -1.99 -15.92 37.07
C THR A 157 -1.83 -15.59 35.59
N GLY A 158 -0.58 -15.55 35.10
CA GLY A 158 -0.26 -15.43 33.67
C GLY A 158 0.77 -16.49 33.24
N LEU A 159 0.92 -16.69 31.93
CA LEU A 159 1.90 -17.60 31.35
C LEU A 159 3.31 -16.99 31.39
N VAL A 160 4.31 -17.85 31.58
CA VAL A 160 5.74 -17.51 31.44
C VAL A 160 6.43 -18.67 30.72
N GLY A 161 7.37 -18.40 29.82
CA GLY A 161 8.06 -19.44 29.04
C GLY A 161 9.40 -18.98 28.47
N ASP A 162 10.21 -19.95 28.03
CA ASP A 162 11.45 -19.70 27.29
C ASP A 162 11.09 -19.55 25.80
N LEU A 163 11.50 -18.44 25.18
CA LEU A 163 11.12 -18.09 23.81
C LEU A 163 12.31 -18.25 22.87
N GLN A 164 12.15 -19.07 21.84
CA GLN A 164 13.10 -19.30 20.77
C GLN A 164 12.64 -18.50 19.54
N LEU A 165 13.33 -17.40 19.26
CA LEU A 165 12.97 -16.49 18.17
C LEU A 165 13.52 -17.02 16.83
N GLY A 166 12.69 -16.98 15.79
CA GLY A 166 13.13 -17.25 14.43
C GLY A 166 14.17 -16.20 14.00
N LEU A 167 15.23 -16.61 13.31
CA LEU A 167 16.27 -15.69 12.83
C LEU A 167 16.30 -15.67 11.30
N ASN A 168 16.30 -14.47 10.72
CA ASN A 168 16.51 -14.30 9.29
C ASN A 168 17.97 -13.93 9.03
N HIS A 169 18.77 -14.92 8.62
CA HIS A 169 20.23 -14.76 8.54
C HIS A 169 20.72 -13.77 7.48
N PHE A 170 19.89 -13.42 6.49
CA PHE A 170 20.23 -12.47 5.43
C PHE A 170 20.47 -11.04 5.96
N TYR A 171 19.68 -10.60 6.94
CA TYR A 171 19.78 -9.24 7.49
C TYR A 171 20.64 -9.23 8.77
N ARG A 172 21.82 -8.59 8.68
CA ARG A 172 22.79 -8.38 9.77
C ARG A 172 23.16 -6.90 9.90
N ASP A 173 23.66 -6.51 11.07
CA ASP A 173 24.41 -5.26 11.29
C ASP A 173 25.73 -5.58 12.02
N TYR A 174 26.86 -5.28 11.37
CA TYR A 174 28.22 -5.51 11.87
C TYR A 174 28.81 -4.33 12.65
N SER A 175 28.10 -3.20 12.77
CA SER A 175 28.65 -1.97 13.38
C SER A 175 29.02 -2.11 14.86
N GLY A 176 28.36 -3.02 15.59
CA GLY A 176 28.67 -3.37 16.97
C GLY A 176 29.72 -4.48 17.14
N ALA A 177 30.11 -5.18 16.07
CA ALA A 177 30.88 -6.42 16.14
C ALA A 177 32.19 -6.26 16.93
N HIS A 178 32.45 -7.15 17.89
CA HIS A 178 33.65 -7.08 18.72
C HIS A 178 34.95 -7.20 17.89
N ASP A 179 34.93 -7.99 16.82
CA ASP A 179 35.98 -8.02 15.80
C ASP A 179 35.78 -6.87 14.78
N GLN A 180 36.06 -5.63 15.20
CA GLN A 180 35.94 -4.45 14.32
C GLN A 180 37.02 -4.44 13.21
N VAL A 181 36.60 -4.10 11.99
CA VAL A 181 37.49 -3.94 10.83
C VAL A 181 37.71 -2.45 10.57
N ILE A 182 38.97 -2.00 10.66
CA ILE A 182 39.30 -0.61 10.33
C ILE A 182 39.29 -0.46 8.80
N VAL A 183 38.33 0.33 8.29
CA VAL A 183 38.29 0.73 6.88
C VAL A 183 39.55 1.53 6.53
N THR A 184 40.30 1.05 5.55
CA THR A 184 41.53 1.71 5.06
C THR A 184 41.22 2.92 4.19
N ASP A 185 42.10 3.92 4.17
CA ASP A 185 41.99 5.11 3.30
C ASP A 185 41.72 4.76 1.82
N ALA A 186 42.27 3.63 1.35
CA ALA A 186 42.11 3.15 -0.03
C ALA A 186 40.75 2.46 -0.30
N ALA A 187 40.09 1.95 0.74
CA ALA A 187 38.74 1.38 0.66
C ALA A 187 37.65 2.44 0.95
N ALA A 188 37.95 3.46 1.75
CA ALA A 188 37.03 4.56 2.09
C ALA A 188 36.57 5.41 0.89
N VAL A 189 37.27 5.32 -0.25
CA VAL A 189 36.90 5.98 -1.52
C VAL A 189 35.98 5.14 -2.42
N LEU A 190 35.69 3.89 -2.04
CA LEU A 190 34.76 3.01 -2.76
C LEU A 190 33.30 3.37 -2.42
N PRO A 191 32.33 3.08 -3.29
CA PRO A 191 30.91 3.19 -2.96
C PRO A 191 30.56 2.42 -1.67
N TYR A 192 29.69 2.99 -0.84
CA TYR A 192 29.22 2.32 0.37
C TYR A 192 28.12 1.30 -0.01
N LEU A 193 28.45 0.01 0.11
CA LEU A 193 27.53 -1.10 -0.05
C LEU A 193 27.52 -1.91 1.25
N THR A 194 26.35 -2.01 1.87
CA THR A 194 26.11 -2.91 3.02
C THR A 194 26.25 -4.37 2.58
N GLY A 195 26.84 -5.19 3.44
CA GLY A 195 26.88 -6.64 3.27
C GLY A 195 25.53 -7.31 3.56
N SER A 196 25.45 -8.62 3.36
CA SER A 196 24.30 -9.45 3.78
C SER A 196 24.78 -10.83 4.21
N GLY A 197 23.95 -11.53 4.99
CA GLY A 197 24.32 -12.84 5.48
C GLY A 197 25.54 -12.79 6.38
N ALA A 198 26.49 -13.68 6.14
CA ALA A 198 27.78 -13.71 6.81
C ALA A 198 28.86 -12.84 6.12
N VAL A 199 28.49 -11.98 5.17
CA VAL A 199 29.42 -11.11 4.42
C VAL A 199 29.34 -9.67 4.96
N ARG A 200 30.50 -9.07 5.23
CA ARG A 200 30.64 -7.69 5.73
C ARG A 200 30.44 -6.64 4.64
N ASP A 201 30.21 -5.40 5.05
CA ASP A 201 30.18 -4.23 4.17
C ASP A 201 31.40 -4.13 3.25
N LEU A 202 31.19 -3.65 2.03
CA LEU A 202 32.18 -3.71 0.95
C LEU A 202 33.51 -3.03 1.31
N GLN A 203 33.45 -1.90 2.04
CA GLN A 203 34.64 -1.15 2.46
C GLN A 203 35.45 -1.88 3.54
N GLU A 204 34.79 -2.62 4.44
CA GLU A 204 35.45 -3.50 5.41
C GLU A 204 36.07 -4.70 4.69
N ALA A 205 35.29 -5.39 3.85
CA ALA A 205 35.75 -6.53 3.08
C ALA A 205 36.95 -6.19 2.18
N ALA A 206 36.92 -5.05 1.49
CA ALA A 206 38.04 -4.56 0.69
C ALA A 206 39.28 -4.20 1.54
N SER A 207 39.08 -3.82 2.81
CA SER A 207 40.17 -3.60 3.77
C SER A 207 40.79 -4.91 4.27
N LEU A 208 40.01 -6.00 4.32
CA LEU A 208 40.51 -7.36 4.62
C LEU A 208 41.17 -8.05 3.41
N SER A 209 40.70 -7.78 2.19
CA SER A 209 41.13 -8.46 0.97
C SER A 209 41.76 -7.49 -0.05
N PRO A 210 43.11 -7.43 -0.14
CA PRO A 210 43.80 -6.64 -1.16
C PRO A 210 43.44 -7.05 -2.60
N ALA A 211 43.03 -8.30 -2.82
CA ALA A 211 42.56 -8.78 -4.11
C ALA A 211 41.19 -8.18 -4.46
N LEU A 212 40.24 -8.14 -3.51
CA LEU A 212 38.95 -7.50 -3.68
C LEU A 212 39.12 -5.99 -3.92
N LEU A 213 39.94 -5.32 -3.12
CA LEU A 213 40.25 -3.89 -3.31
C LEU A 213 40.82 -3.62 -4.72
N THR A 214 41.72 -4.46 -5.21
CA THR A 214 42.29 -4.33 -6.57
C THR A 214 41.23 -4.56 -7.64
N ALA A 215 40.34 -5.54 -7.46
CA ALA A 215 39.25 -5.82 -8.40
C ALA A 215 38.25 -4.65 -8.48
N LEU A 216 37.86 -4.10 -7.33
CA LEU A 216 36.96 -2.94 -7.25
C LEU A 216 37.60 -1.66 -7.82
N GLN A 217 38.88 -1.42 -7.54
CA GLN A 217 39.62 -0.30 -8.12
C GLN A 217 39.83 -0.42 -9.65
N ALA A 218 39.65 -1.61 -10.23
CA ALA A 218 39.65 -1.79 -11.69
C ALA A 218 38.32 -1.36 -12.34
N LEU A 219 37.23 -1.18 -11.59
CA LEU A 219 35.90 -0.76 -12.07
C LEU A 219 35.80 0.77 -12.30
N VAL A 220 36.91 1.42 -12.66
CA VAL A 220 37.03 2.89 -12.76
C VAL A 220 36.14 3.54 -13.82
N SER A 221 35.90 4.84 -13.64
CA SER A 221 35.16 5.72 -14.55
C SER A 221 35.57 5.54 -16.01
N GLY A 222 34.58 5.37 -16.90
CA GLY A 222 34.80 5.08 -18.32
C GLY A 222 34.85 3.59 -18.68
N SER A 223 34.68 2.67 -17.71
CA SER A 223 34.44 1.24 -18.01
C SER A 223 33.09 1.04 -18.71
N THR A 224 33.06 0.20 -19.75
CA THR A 224 31.81 -0.12 -20.48
C THR A 224 30.88 -1.00 -19.65
N GLN A 225 29.57 -0.97 -19.95
CA GLN A 225 28.56 -1.80 -19.28
C GLN A 225 28.97 -3.27 -19.23
N GLY A 226 29.32 -3.87 -20.38
CA GLY A 226 29.76 -5.26 -20.48
C GLY A 226 31.05 -5.56 -19.70
N THR A 227 31.97 -4.60 -19.57
CA THR A 227 33.22 -4.77 -18.79
C THR A 227 32.94 -4.79 -17.30
N LEU A 228 32.07 -3.90 -16.81
CA LEU A 228 31.62 -3.88 -15.42
C LEU A 228 30.87 -5.17 -15.07
N ARG A 229 29.89 -5.57 -15.89
CA ARG A 229 29.07 -6.78 -15.67
C ARG A 229 29.93 -8.05 -15.63
N ALA A 230 30.90 -8.21 -16.55
CA ALA A 230 31.84 -9.34 -16.56
C ALA A 230 32.82 -9.35 -15.37
N ALA A 231 33.05 -8.21 -14.73
CA ALA A 231 33.92 -8.11 -13.55
C ALA A 231 33.19 -8.36 -12.22
N LEU A 232 31.86 -8.47 -12.21
CA LEU A 232 31.08 -8.76 -11.00
C LEU A 232 31.35 -10.17 -10.47
N ASP A 233 31.36 -11.20 -11.33
CA ASP A 233 31.57 -12.59 -10.89
C ASP A 233 32.85 -12.77 -10.02
N PRO A 234 34.04 -12.28 -10.42
CA PRO A 234 35.22 -12.35 -9.54
C PRO A 234 35.15 -11.40 -8.33
N VAL A 235 34.44 -10.27 -8.41
CA VAL A 235 34.22 -9.37 -7.26
C VAL A 235 33.35 -10.04 -6.20
N MET A 236 32.23 -10.65 -6.58
CA MET A 236 31.32 -11.36 -5.66
C MET A 236 32.01 -12.55 -4.99
N ALA A 237 32.83 -13.30 -5.73
CA ALA A 237 33.63 -14.39 -5.16
C ALA A 237 34.65 -13.87 -4.13
N LEU A 238 35.42 -12.83 -4.49
CA LEU A 238 36.41 -12.21 -3.59
C LEU A 238 35.78 -11.54 -2.37
N TRP A 239 34.54 -11.07 -2.47
CA TRP A 239 33.78 -10.49 -1.37
C TRP A 239 33.23 -11.58 -0.43
N ALA A 240 32.61 -12.63 -0.98
CA ALA A 240 32.20 -13.80 -0.21
C ALA A 240 33.40 -14.46 0.52
N ASP A 241 34.58 -14.49 -0.08
CA ASP A 241 35.79 -15.05 0.54
C ASP A 241 36.38 -14.23 1.70
N THR A 242 35.82 -13.05 1.99
CA THR A 242 36.08 -12.35 3.27
C THR A 242 35.26 -12.87 4.44
N SER A 243 34.20 -13.66 4.18
CA SER A 243 33.37 -14.27 5.22
C SER A 243 34.10 -15.41 5.91
N ALA A 244 33.99 -15.46 7.24
CA ALA A 244 34.44 -16.57 8.06
C ALA A 244 33.48 -17.79 8.03
N MET A 245 32.27 -17.64 7.47
CA MET A 245 31.31 -18.74 7.35
C MET A 245 31.79 -19.77 6.30
N PRO A 246 32.01 -21.04 6.67
CA PRO A 246 32.34 -22.08 5.71
C PRO A 246 31.07 -22.49 4.95
N SER A 247 31.19 -22.66 3.63
CA SER A 247 30.11 -23.21 2.80
C SER A 247 29.77 -24.65 3.20
N THR A 248 28.60 -25.15 2.81
CA THR A 248 28.21 -26.55 2.99
C THR A 248 29.27 -27.50 2.46
N GLU A 249 29.82 -27.21 1.28
CA GLU A 249 30.87 -28.00 0.64
C GLU A 249 32.11 -28.09 1.55
N GLN A 250 32.62 -26.94 2.00
CA GLN A 250 33.78 -26.87 2.91
C GLN A 250 33.51 -27.58 4.25
N ARG A 251 32.32 -27.43 4.84
CA ARG A 251 31.89 -28.12 6.06
C ARG A 251 31.86 -29.63 5.88
N LEU A 252 31.25 -30.11 4.80
CA LEU A 252 31.10 -31.54 4.53
C LEU A 252 32.44 -32.20 4.18
N GLU A 253 33.30 -31.54 3.41
CA GLU A 253 34.61 -32.08 3.03
C GLU A 253 35.61 -32.13 4.20
N THR A 254 35.51 -31.20 5.16
CA THR A 254 36.36 -31.19 6.36
C THR A 254 35.86 -32.10 7.49
N SER A 255 34.65 -32.65 7.39
CA SER A 255 33.99 -33.44 8.46
C SER A 255 34.44 -34.91 8.59
N GLY A 256 35.42 -35.38 7.81
CA GLY A 256 35.78 -36.80 7.67
C GLY A 256 37.18 -37.20 8.13
N GLU A 257 37.35 -38.47 8.56
CA GLU A 257 38.67 -39.08 8.82
C GLU A 257 39.45 -39.42 7.54
N VAL A 258 38.77 -39.44 6.39
CA VAL A 258 39.32 -39.66 5.05
C VAL A 258 38.97 -38.48 4.15
N PRO A 259 39.73 -38.21 3.07
CA PRO A 259 39.38 -37.17 2.11
C PRO A 259 37.94 -37.34 1.62
N ARG A 260 37.17 -36.24 1.68
CA ARG A 260 35.79 -36.16 1.22
C ARG A 260 35.70 -35.22 0.03
N THR A 261 34.75 -35.50 -0.85
CA THR A 261 34.48 -34.67 -2.04
C THR A 261 32.99 -34.56 -2.28
N VAL A 262 32.48 -33.36 -2.46
CA VAL A 262 31.07 -33.08 -2.77
C VAL A 262 30.94 -32.65 -4.23
N TYR A 263 29.88 -33.09 -4.90
CA TYR A 263 29.52 -32.62 -6.24
C TYR A 263 28.06 -32.23 -6.31
N TYR A 264 27.77 -31.00 -6.71
CA TYR A 264 26.43 -30.53 -7.07
C TYR A 264 26.17 -30.75 -8.56
N HIS A 265 25.02 -31.31 -8.93
CA HIS A 265 24.66 -31.49 -10.34
C HIS A 265 23.15 -31.59 -10.57
N GLY A 266 22.69 -31.24 -11.77
CA GLY A 266 21.32 -31.51 -12.22
C GLY A 266 21.09 -32.97 -12.64
N ALA A 267 19.93 -33.26 -13.25
CA ALA A 267 19.65 -34.59 -13.81
C ALA A 267 20.61 -34.95 -14.97
N VAL A 268 21.30 -36.09 -14.87
CA VAL A 268 22.27 -36.53 -15.90
C VAL A 268 21.53 -36.92 -17.20
N PRO A 269 21.83 -36.29 -18.36
CA PRO A 269 21.15 -36.62 -19.61
C PRO A 269 21.35 -38.09 -20.03
N ALA A 270 20.31 -38.70 -20.62
CA ALA A 270 20.39 -40.08 -21.11
C ALA A 270 21.50 -40.27 -22.17
N SER A 271 21.77 -39.23 -22.97
CA SER A 271 22.86 -39.19 -23.96
C SER A 271 24.26 -39.24 -23.34
N VAL A 272 24.44 -38.71 -22.12
CA VAL A 272 25.69 -38.78 -21.34
C VAL A 272 25.80 -40.15 -20.66
N THR A 273 24.70 -40.61 -20.05
CA THR A 273 24.64 -41.95 -19.41
C THR A 273 24.99 -43.08 -20.40
N ALA A 274 24.56 -42.97 -21.66
CA ALA A 274 24.88 -43.92 -22.72
C ALA A 274 26.39 -44.01 -23.08
N GLN A 275 27.18 -42.99 -22.73
CA GLN A 275 28.64 -42.95 -22.96
C GLN A 275 29.43 -43.61 -21.82
N GLY A 276 28.77 -44.02 -20.74
CA GLY A 276 29.36 -44.77 -19.62
C GLY A 276 29.87 -43.90 -18.48
N GLN A 277 30.37 -44.56 -17.43
CA GLN A 277 30.64 -43.95 -16.12
C GLN A 277 31.65 -42.78 -16.15
N GLN A 278 32.65 -42.80 -17.04
CA GLN A 278 33.61 -41.69 -17.17
C GLN A 278 32.96 -40.43 -17.75
N ALA A 279 32.03 -40.55 -18.70
CA ALA A 279 31.31 -39.41 -19.25
C ALA A 279 30.35 -38.80 -18.22
N VAL A 280 29.67 -39.65 -17.42
CA VAL A 280 28.85 -39.21 -16.29
C VAL A 280 29.68 -38.46 -15.26
N LEU A 281 30.85 -38.97 -14.87
CA LEU A 281 31.75 -38.30 -13.93
C LEU A 281 32.22 -36.94 -14.45
N ALA A 282 32.66 -36.87 -15.70
CA ALA A 282 33.10 -35.61 -16.32
C ALA A 282 31.96 -34.58 -16.41
N TRP A 283 30.74 -35.02 -16.73
CA TRP A 283 29.56 -34.16 -16.74
C TRP A 283 29.20 -33.64 -15.34
N THR A 284 29.19 -34.52 -14.32
CA THR A 284 28.98 -34.11 -12.92
C THR A 284 30.03 -33.10 -12.46
N GLN A 285 31.30 -33.30 -12.81
CA GLN A 285 32.39 -32.36 -12.51
C GLN A 285 32.20 -31.01 -13.22
N GLN A 286 31.75 -31.02 -14.48
CA GLN A 286 31.45 -29.79 -15.23
C GLN A 286 30.27 -29.01 -14.63
N GLN A 287 29.20 -29.70 -14.22
CA GLN A 287 28.05 -29.05 -13.55
C GLN A 287 28.47 -28.45 -12.20
N HIS A 288 29.20 -29.20 -11.39
CA HIS A 288 29.70 -28.74 -10.10
C HIS A 288 30.66 -27.54 -10.24
N ALA A 289 31.51 -27.51 -11.26
CA ALA A 289 32.39 -26.36 -11.51
C ALA A 289 31.63 -25.05 -11.82
N ARG A 290 30.36 -25.11 -12.25
CA ARG A 290 29.44 -23.96 -12.32
C ARG A 290 28.72 -23.72 -10.98
N LEU A 291 28.13 -24.78 -10.42
CA LEU A 291 27.18 -24.68 -9.30
C LEU A 291 27.85 -24.47 -7.94
N GLY A 292 28.96 -25.16 -7.64
CA GLY A 292 29.64 -25.11 -6.35
C GLY A 292 30.04 -23.69 -5.92
N PRO A 293 30.75 -22.91 -6.76
CA PRO A 293 31.10 -21.52 -6.44
C PRO A 293 29.89 -20.63 -6.22
N ILE A 294 28.83 -20.78 -7.03
CA ILE A 294 27.59 -19.98 -6.90
C ILE A 294 26.87 -20.31 -5.60
N ILE A 295 26.70 -21.60 -5.28
CA ILE A 295 26.11 -22.04 -4.01
C ILE A 295 26.94 -21.51 -2.83
N ALA A 296 28.27 -21.63 -2.86
CA ALA A 296 29.13 -21.13 -1.79
C ALA A 296 29.03 -19.60 -1.59
N MET A 297 28.88 -18.83 -2.67
CA MET A 297 28.62 -17.38 -2.57
C MET A 297 27.23 -17.10 -1.98
N LEU A 298 26.18 -17.73 -2.51
CA LEU A 298 24.80 -17.53 -2.04
C LEU A 298 24.62 -17.93 -0.57
N GLU A 299 25.20 -19.05 -0.13
CA GLU A 299 25.16 -19.47 1.28
C GLU A 299 25.76 -18.43 2.22
N LYS A 300 26.89 -17.82 1.82
CA LYS A 300 27.56 -16.77 2.59
C LYS A 300 26.76 -15.47 2.57
N PHE A 301 26.30 -15.00 1.41
CA PHE A 301 25.48 -13.78 1.30
C PHE A 301 24.06 -13.92 1.90
N ASN A 302 23.56 -15.15 2.06
CA ASN A 302 22.31 -15.42 2.78
C ASN A 302 22.52 -15.72 4.28
N GLY A 303 23.76 -16.03 4.69
CA GLY A 303 24.08 -16.44 6.06
C GLY A 303 23.53 -17.81 6.46
N SER A 304 23.14 -18.63 5.49
CA SER A 304 22.51 -19.95 5.71
C SER A 304 23.00 -20.99 4.71
N SER A 305 23.21 -22.23 5.15
CA SER A 305 23.49 -23.35 4.25
C SER A 305 22.26 -23.76 3.42
N LEU A 306 22.47 -24.07 2.13
CA LEU A 306 21.47 -24.68 1.23
C LEU A 306 21.04 -26.07 1.70
N VAL A 307 21.91 -26.75 2.43
CA VAL A 307 21.76 -28.15 2.81
C VAL A 307 21.66 -28.28 4.33
N SER A 308 20.62 -28.97 4.78
CA SER A 308 20.42 -29.35 6.17
C SER A 308 21.25 -30.58 6.54
N ASP A 309 21.82 -30.59 7.74
CA ASP A 309 22.43 -31.77 8.37
C ASP A 309 21.68 -32.06 9.67
N GLN A 310 20.94 -33.15 9.70
CA GLN A 310 20.26 -33.64 10.89
C GLN A 310 20.78 -35.04 11.24
N ASN A 311 21.50 -35.15 12.35
CA ASN A 311 22.12 -36.40 12.83
C ASN A 311 23.03 -37.10 11.79
N GLY A 312 23.72 -36.33 10.93
CA GLY A 312 24.56 -36.86 9.85
C GLY A 312 23.78 -37.25 8.59
N GLN A 313 22.48 -36.94 8.51
CA GLN A 313 21.68 -37.05 7.30
C GLN A 313 21.64 -35.71 6.58
N ILE A 314 22.21 -35.70 5.37
CA ILE A 314 22.37 -34.51 4.53
C ILE A 314 21.16 -34.39 3.60
N SER A 315 20.44 -33.27 3.61
CA SER A 315 19.19 -33.13 2.82
C SER A 315 18.92 -31.72 2.25
N THR A 316 18.33 -31.67 1.06
CA THR A 316 17.88 -30.46 0.35
C THR A 316 16.34 -30.39 0.28
N GLY A 317 15.66 -30.43 1.42
CA GLY A 317 14.20 -30.30 1.47
C GLY A 317 13.43 -31.56 1.05
N GLY A 318 13.86 -32.75 1.48
CA GLY A 318 13.11 -34.00 1.32
C GLY A 318 13.83 -35.12 0.57
N GLN A 319 14.95 -34.84 -0.10
CA GLN A 319 15.88 -35.86 -0.61
C GLN A 319 17.11 -35.98 0.31
N PHE A 320 17.47 -37.21 0.67
CA PHE A 320 18.62 -37.51 1.52
C PHE A 320 19.81 -38.02 0.71
N PHE A 321 21.01 -37.50 1.01
CA PHE A 321 22.26 -37.85 0.35
C PHE A 321 23.17 -38.68 1.27
N THR A 322 23.99 -39.54 0.66
CA THR A 322 24.89 -40.46 1.39
C THR A 322 26.29 -40.46 0.80
N TRP A 323 27.28 -40.69 1.66
CA TRP A 323 28.69 -40.80 1.28
C TRP A 323 28.98 -42.13 0.57
N ASN A 324 29.56 -42.06 -0.63
CA ASN A 324 29.96 -43.24 -1.40
C ASN A 324 31.48 -43.39 -1.35
N ARG A 325 31.99 -44.49 -0.78
CA ARG A 325 33.43 -44.75 -0.74
C ARG A 325 33.97 -45.13 -2.13
N VAL A 326 34.88 -44.32 -2.65
CA VAL A 326 35.61 -44.57 -3.90
C VAL A 326 37.03 -45.04 -3.58
N VAL A 327 37.54 -45.99 -4.38
CA VAL A 327 38.92 -46.47 -4.29
C VAL A 327 39.56 -46.26 -5.65
N HIS A 328 40.63 -45.47 -5.69
CA HIS A 328 41.29 -45.07 -6.91
C HIS A 328 42.35 -46.09 -7.38
N PRO A 329 42.77 -46.07 -8.66
CA PRO A 329 43.71 -47.04 -9.21
C PRO A 329 45.12 -47.05 -8.56
N ASP A 330 45.49 -45.96 -7.90
CA ASP A 330 46.73 -45.81 -7.12
C ASP A 330 46.60 -46.34 -5.67
N GLY A 331 45.41 -46.74 -5.26
CA GLY A 331 45.09 -47.25 -3.92
C GLY A 331 44.60 -46.20 -2.93
N HIS A 332 44.49 -44.91 -3.30
CA HIS A 332 43.91 -43.91 -2.40
C HIS A 332 42.39 -44.11 -2.25
N ARG A 333 41.85 -43.64 -1.13
CA ARG A 333 40.43 -43.78 -0.77
C ARG A 333 39.87 -42.40 -0.46
N GLU A 334 38.70 -42.14 -1.00
CA GLU A 334 37.91 -40.93 -0.73
C GLU A 334 36.45 -41.32 -0.46
N GLU A 335 35.70 -40.40 0.14
CA GLU A 335 34.24 -40.49 0.30
C GLU A 335 33.58 -39.40 -0.55
N VAL A 336 32.81 -39.80 -1.56
CA VAL A 336 32.19 -38.88 -2.52
C VAL A 336 30.69 -38.78 -2.27
N MET A 337 30.19 -37.56 -2.09
CA MET A 337 28.76 -37.24 -2.09
C MET A 337 28.37 -36.59 -3.42
N ARG A 338 27.17 -36.91 -3.92
CA ARG A 338 26.59 -36.32 -5.12
C ARG A 338 25.22 -35.79 -4.76
N ILE A 339 25.08 -34.47 -4.78
CA ILE A 339 23.85 -33.74 -4.44
C ILE A 339 23.17 -33.42 -5.77
N LEU A 340 22.01 -34.06 -5.97
CA LEU A 340 21.15 -33.84 -7.12
C LEU A 340 20.24 -32.66 -6.84
N LEU A 341 20.29 -31.66 -7.71
CA LEU A 341 19.34 -30.54 -7.73
C LEU A 341 18.33 -30.78 -8.86
N GLN A 342 17.05 -30.47 -8.60
CA GLN A 342 16.02 -30.48 -9.66
C GLN A 342 16.21 -29.27 -10.59
N PRO A 343 15.69 -29.30 -11.83
CA PRO A 343 15.81 -28.17 -12.76
C PRO A 343 15.35 -26.85 -12.15
N GLU A 344 14.20 -26.85 -11.50
CA GLU A 344 13.59 -25.68 -10.86
C GLU A 344 14.51 -25.10 -9.78
N GLN A 345 15.13 -25.96 -8.95
CA GLN A 345 16.10 -25.55 -7.94
C GLN A 345 17.39 -24.96 -8.54
N ILE A 346 17.79 -25.40 -9.74
CA ILE A 346 18.95 -24.82 -10.44
C ILE A 346 18.58 -23.46 -10.99
N ASP A 347 17.40 -23.33 -11.60
CA ASP A 347 16.93 -22.08 -12.19
C ASP A 347 16.70 -21.01 -11.09
N ASP A 348 16.10 -21.37 -9.95
CA ASP A 348 15.97 -20.52 -8.76
C ASP A 348 17.34 -20.06 -8.23
N LEU A 349 18.33 -20.96 -8.15
CA LEU A 349 19.69 -20.62 -7.73
C LEU A 349 20.41 -19.68 -8.72
N MET A 350 20.13 -19.79 -10.03
CA MET A 350 20.68 -18.86 -11.01
C MET A 350 19.99 -17.51 -10.94
N LYS A 351 18.63 -17.47 -10.91
CA LYS A 351 17.85 -16.24 -10.70
C LYS A 351 18.34 -15.49 -9.45
N ALA A 352 18.50 -16.17 -8.31
CA ALA A 352 19.01 -15.57 -7.08
C ALA A 352 20.45 -15.02 -7.19
N TYR A 353 21.34 -15.70 -7.92
CA TYR A 353 22.71 -15.26 -8.14
C TYR A 353 22.80 -14.04 -9.07
N ASP A 354 22.00 -14.04 -10.14
CA ASP A 354 21.94 -12.91 -11.07
C ASP A 354 21.25 -11.69 -10.41
N SER A 355 20.19 -11.87 -9.60
CA SER A 355 19.62 -10.78 -8.77
C SER A 355 20.65 -10.18 -7.80
N LEU A 356 21.49 -11.01 -7.17
CA LEU A 356 22.57 -10.54 -6.29
C LEU A 356 23.61 -9.73 -7.08
N LYS A 357 23.93 -10.14 -8.32
CA LYS A 357 24.82 -9.39 -9.22
C LYS A 357 24.22 -8.06 -9.68
N GLU A 358 22.94 -8.01 -10.04
CA GLU A 358 22.27 -6.76 -10.43
C GLU A 358 22.21 -5.75 -9.28
N SER A 359 21.92 -6.22 -8.06
CA SER A 359 21.96 -5.39 -6.85
C SER A 359 23.35 -4.80 -6.58
N ALA A 360 24.40 -5.61 -6.76
CA ALA A 360 25.79 -5.12 -6.67
C ALA A 360 26.13 -4.17 -7.83
N TYR A 361 25.70 -4.47 -9.06
CA TYR A 361 25.91 -3.66 -10.25
C TYR A 361 25.34 -2.25 -10.10
N ALA A 362 24.05 -2.15 -9.77
CA ALA A 362 23.31 -0.90 -9.61
C ALA A 362 24.02 0.06 -8.63
N ARG A 363 24.50 -0.47 -7.50
CA ARG A 363 25.20 0.33 -6.48
C ARG A 363 26.64 0.67 -6.87
N LEU A 364 27.32 -0.20 -7.63
CA LEU A 364 28.68 0.06 -8.11
C LEU A 364 28.74 1.00 -9.31
N ILE A 365 27.71 1.06 -10.17
CA ILE A 365 27.70 1.91 -11.37
C ILE A 365 27.32 3.37 -11.10
N LEU A 366 26.45 3.62 -10.12
CA LEU A 366 25.97 4.96 -9.75
C LEU A 366 27.13 5.94 -9.52
N GLY A 367 28.15 5.51 -8.79
CA GLY A 367 29.31 6.34 -8.44
C GLY A 367 30.21 6.74 -9.64
N PRO A 368 30.77 5.80 -10.42
CA PRO A 368 31.82 6.11 -11.40
C PRO A 368 31.34 6.54 -12.79
N ARG A 369 30.11 6.18 -13.19
CA ARG A 369 29.61 6.28 -14.58
C ARG A 369 28.38 7.17 -14.71
N ILE A 370 27.32 6.91 -13.93
CA ILE A 370 26.06 7.69 -14.00
C ILE A 370 26.22 9.08 -13.38
N SER A 371 26.97 9.19 -12.28
CA SER A 371 27.27 10.47 -11.60
C SER A 371 27.87 11.55 -12.52
N ASP A 372 28.65 11.18 -13.54
CA ASP A 372 29.14 12.18 -14.50
C ASP A 372 27.99 12.78 -15.30
N TYR A 373 27.06 11.97 -15.82
CA TYR A 373 25.85 12.47 -16.50
C TYR A 373 24.99 13.32 -15.57
N LEU A 374 24.69 12.85 -14.36
CA LEU A 374 23.87 13.57 -13.38
C LEU A 374 24.51 14.88 -12.91
N SER A 375 25.83 15.00 -12.88
CA SER A 375 26.52 16.28 -12.61
C SER A 375 26.34 17.34 -13.71
N GLY A 376 25.74 16.96 -14.85
CA GLY A 376 25.27 17.88 -15.88
C GLY A 376 23.92 18.52 -15.57
N ILE A 377 23.19 18.05 -14.57
CA ILE A 377 21.91 18.63 -14.12
C ILE A 377 22.22 19.83 -13.20
N ILE A 378 21.60 20.97 -13.47
CA ILE A 378 21.78 22.19 -12.67
C ILE A 378 20.44 22.72 -12.16
N ALA A 379 20.42 23.20 -10.91
CA ALA A 379 19.25 23.89 -10.37
C ALA A 379 19.06 25.25 -11.05
N THR A 380 17.83 25.57 -11.40
CA THR A 380 17.41 26.84 -12.02
C THR A 380 16.31 27.49 -11.19
N GLU A 381 16.21 28.83 -11.27
CA GLU A 381 15.14 29.60 -10.64
C GLU A 381 14.38 30.35 -11.74
N ASN A 382 13.12 29.96 -11.96
CA ASN A 382 12.25 30.58 -12.97
C ASN A 382 11.01 31.15 -12.26
N ASN A 383 10.85 32.48 -12.30
CA ASN A 383 9.73 33.21 -11.69
C ASN A 383 9.49 32.93 -10.18
N GLY A 384 10.53 32.50 -9.45
CA GLY A 384 10.44 32.15 -8.02
C GLY A 384 10.12 30.68 -7.75
N ALA A 385 9.95 29.84 -8.78
CA ALA A 385 9.94 28.39 -8.67
C ALA A 385 11.36 27.83 -8.89
N LEU A 386 11.73 26.83 -8.09
CA LEU A 386 12.92 26.01 -8.31
C LEU A 386 12.59 24.95 -9.36
N GLY A 387 13.44 24.82 -10.37
CA GLY A 387 13.37 23.75 -11.38
C GLY A 387 14.76 23.21 -11.70
N TRP A 388 14.84 22.21 -12.57
CA TRP A 388 16.10 21.57 -12.95
C TRP A 388 16.32 21.66 -14.45
N ASP A 389 17.56 21.91 -14.87
CA ASP A 389 17.98 21.94 -16.28
C ASP A 389 18.94 20.79 -16.55
N ALA A 390 18.51 19.86 -17.40
CA ALA A 390 19.28 18.68 -17.83
C ALA A 390 20.02 18.89 -19.17
N SER A 391 20.07 20.11 -19.72
CA SER A 391 20.80 20.37 -20.97
C SER A 391 22.29 20.01 -20.90
N GLY A 392 22.90 20.13 -19.72
CA GLY A 392 24.27 19.67 -19.47
C GLY A 392 24.42 18.13 -19.46
N LEU A 393 23.39 17.40 -19.04
CA LEU A 393 23.32 15.94 -19.13
C LEU A 393 23.19 15.50 -20.60
N GLN A 394 22.26 16.09 -21.35
CA GLN A 394 22.10 15.80 -22.78
C GLN A 394 23.38 16.10 -23.56
N ALA A 395 24.07 17.20 -23.26
CA ALA A 395 25.34 17.55 -23.91
C ALA A 395 26.46 16.52 -23.64
N LYS A 396 26.46 15.86 -22.46
CA LYS A 396 27.38 14.76 -22.16
C LYS A 396 27.00 13.49 -22.92
N LEU A 397 25.71 13.16 -23.03
CA LEU A 397 25.24 12.03 -23.84
C LEU A 397 25.58 12.21 -25.32
N ASP A 398 25.32 13.39 -25.89
CA ASP A 398 25.68 13.74 -27.27
C ASP A 398 27.20 13.68 -27.50
N HIS A 399 28.01 14.03 -26.50
CA HIS A 399 29.45 13.87 -26.55
C HIS A 399 29.86 12.39 -26.57
N THR A 400 29.31 11.55 -25.69
CA THR A 400 29.58 10.10 -25.69
C THR A 400 29.13 9.47 -27.01
N TRP A 401 27.95 9.82 -27.52
CA TRP A 401 27.41 9.36 -28.81
C TRP A 401 28.35 9.61 -29.99
N GLN A 402 28.98 10.79 -30.03
CA GLN A 402 29.95 11.14 -31.09
C GLN A 402 31.21 10.27 -31.06
N HIS A 403 31.56 9.69 -29.91
CA HIS A 403 32.78 8.89 -29.72
C HIS A 403 32.51 7.37 -29.68
N ASN A 404 31.40 6.94 -29.07
CA ASN A 404 30.97 5.56 -28.94
C ASN A 404 29.44 5.50 -28.79
N LYS A 405 28.74 5.19 -29.89
CA LYS A 405 27.27 5.13 -29.93
C LYS A 405 26.68 4.02 -29.06
N ALA A 406 27.28 2.83 -29.08
CA ALA A 406 26.82 1.69 -28.29
C ALA A 406 26.89 2.00 -26.78
N GLN A 407 27.98 2.62 -26.35
CA GLN A 407 28.13 3.08 -24.97
C GLN A 407 27.09 4.13 -24.58
N ALA A 408 26.79 5.09 -25.46
CA ALA A 408 25.78 6.10 -25.18
C ALA A 408 24.37 5.51 -25.08
N LEU A 409 24.00 4.53 -25.92
CA LEU A 409 22.72 3.79 -25.80
C LEU A 409 22.63 3.07 -24.45
N GLN A 410 23.69 2.36 -24.06
CA GLN A 410 23.79 1.71 -22.75
C GLN A 410 23.78 2.71 -21.58
N ASP A 411 24.33 3.91 -21.77
CA ASP A 411 24.33 4.97 -20.75
C ASP A 411 22.94 5.58 -20.54
N VAL A 412 22.14 5.76 -21.59
CA VAL A 412 20.74 6.21 -21.45
C VAL A 412 19.90 5.15 -20.76
N MET A 413 20.11 3.86 -21.07
CA MET A 413 19.42 2.77 -20.38
C MET A 413 19.79 2.64 -18.90
N ASP A 414 21.08 2.82 -18.56
CA ASP A 414 21.51 2.84 -17.16
C ASP A 414 21.04 4.13 -16.44
N LEU A 415 20.90 5.26 -17.15
CA LEU A 415 20.26 6.49 -16.63
C LEU A 415 18.77 6.30 -16.37
N TYR A 416 18.04 5.58 -17.23
CA TYR A 416 16.66 5.18 -16.93
C TYR A 416 16.61 4.27 -15.70
N ARG A 417 17.34 3.14 -15.72
CA ARG A 417 17.23 2.10 -14.68
C ARG A 417 17.67 2.56 -13.28
N TYR A 418 18.60 3.52 -13.20
CA TYR A 418 19.20 3.91 -11.91
C TYR A 418 19.24 5.44 -11.66
N GLY A 419 18.81 6.26 -12.62
CA GLY A 419 18.91 7.72 -12.57
C GLY A 419 17.60 8.49 -12.74
N SER A 420 16.47 7.84 -13.06
CA SER A 420 15.18 8.50 -13.33
C SER A 420 14.73 9.45 -12.23
N ASP A 421 14.81 9.05 -10.95
CA ASP A 421 14.49 9.90 -9.79
C ASP A 421 15.27 11.23 -9.78
N ALA A 422 16.52 11.23 -10.27
CA ALA A 422 17.37 12.40 -10.31
C ALA A 422 17.06 13.33 -11.50
N VAL A 423 16.35 12.85 -12.53
CA VAL A 423 15.98 13.63 -13.73
C VAL A 423 14.49 14.00 -13.79
N ALA A 424 13.61 13.34 -13.04
CA ALA A 424 12.15 13.53 -13.10
C ALA A 424 11.71 15.01 -13.01
N GLY A 425 12.37 15.83 -12.17
CA GLY A 425 12.08 17.26 -12.04
C GLY A 425 12.66 18.18 -13.13
N SER A 426 13.27 17.64 -14.19
CA SER A 426 13.96 18.40 -15.25
C SER A 426 13.26 18.41 -16.60
N GLY A 427 12.21 17.60 -16.78
CA GLY A 427 11.54 17.43 -18.08
C GLY A 427 12.40 16.76 -19.15
N TRP A 428 13.48 16.09 -18.76
CA TRP A 428 14.26 15.22 -19.64
C TRP A 428 13.85 13.76 -19.42
N ASP A 429 13.31 13.15 -20.46
CA ASP A 429 12.91 11.75 -20.46
C ASP A 429 13.99 10.86 -21.12
N PRO A 430 14.49 9.81 -20.44
CA PRO A 430 15.49 8.91 -20.99
C PRO A 430 14.96 7.95 -22.07
N LEU A 431 13.68 7.55 -22.03
CA LEU A 431 13.08 6.65 -23.03
C LEU A 431 12.88 7.39 -24.36
N ASP A 432 12.42 8.64 -24.31
CA ASP A 432 12.38 9.52 -25.48
C ASP A 432 13.79 9.77 -26.01
N ALA A 433 14.76 10.10 -25.14
CA ALA A 433 16.15 10.31 -25.56
C ALA A 433 16.75 9.06 -26.24
N LEU A 434 16.41 7.86 -25.75
CA LEU A 434 16.79 6.59 -26.33
C LEU A 434 16.14 6.37 -27.71
N ARG A 435 14.82 6.55 -27.83
CA ARG A 435 14.08 6.43 -29.09
C ARG A 435 14.68 7.34 -30.16
N ASP A 436 14.90 8.59 -29.78
CA ASP A 436 15.50 9.63 -30.61
C ASP A 436 16.92 9.25 -31.04
N MET A 437 17.71 8.59 -30.18
CA MET A 437 19.01 8.00 -30.54
C MET A 437 18.86 6.83 -31.53
N ILE A 438 17.96 5.89 -31.27
CA ILE A 438 17.72 4.70 -32.11
C ILE A 438 17.34 5.12 -33.54
N ASP A 439 16.37 6.03 -33.70
CA ASP A 439 15.92 6.55 -35.00
C ASP A 439 17.07 7.27 -35.74
N ARG A 440 17.94 7.99 -35.03
CA ARG A 440 19.18 8.58 -35.61
C ARG A 440 20.19 7.52 -36.08
N THR A 441 20.25 6.35 -35.46
CA THR A 441 21.17 5.24 -35.84
C THR A 441 20.66 4.31 -36.93
N ALA A 442 19.38 3.95 -36.92
CA ALA A 442 18.80 2.96 -37.83
C ALA A 442 19.05 3.28 -39.32
N ALA A 443 19.20 4.57 -39.65
CA ALA A 443 19.53 5.05 -40.99
C ALA A 443 20.98 4.79 -41.47
N THR A 444 21.88 4.22 -40.65
CA THR A 444 23.31 4.08 -40.98
C THR A 444 23.91 2.72 -40.63
N ALA A 445 24.86 2.23 -41.43
CA ALA A 445 25.53 0.95 -41.18
C ALA A 445 26.33 0.94 -39.86
N ASP A 446 27.08 2.01 -39.58
CA ASP A 446 27.78 2.19 -38.30
C ASP A 446 26.81 2.30 -37.11
N GLY A 447 25.57 2.73 -37.36
CA GLY A 447 24.51 2.80 -36.35
C GLY A 447 23.86 1.46 -36.07
N MET A 448 23.52 0.69 -37.11
CA MET A 448 23.04 -0.69 -36.95
C MET A 448 24.06 -1.58 -36.23
N GLN A 449 25.37 -1.39 -36.49
CA GLN A 449 26.41 -2.08 -35.70
C GLN A 449 26.40 -1.64 -34.23
N ALA A 450 26.23 -0.34 -33.96
CA ALA A 450 26.16 0.17 -32.59
C ALA A 450 24.93 -0.31 -31.81
N LEU A 451 23.78 -0.49 -32.48
CA LEU A 451 22.58 -1.11 -31.90
C LEU A 451 22.86 -2.57 -31.52
N ALA A 452 23.45 -3.35 -32.44
CA ALA A 452 23.83 -4.73 -32.16
C ALA A 452 24.90 -4.87 -31.05
N ASP A 453 25.87 -3.96 -31.00
CA ASP A 453 26.89 -3.88 -29.93
C ASP A 453 26.29 -3.43 -28.58
N ALA A 454 25.12 -2.80 -28.59
CA ALA A 454 24.32 -2.43 -27.41
C ALA A 454 23.23 -3.47 -27.06
N TRP A 455 23.15 -4.59 -27.80
CA TRP A 455 22.11 -5.63 -27.68
C TRP A 455 20.68 -5.16 -27.98
N ILE A 456 20.52 -4.11 -28.79
CA ILE A 456 19.22 -3.60 -29.25
C ILE A 456 18.82 -4.29 -30.55
N SER A 457 17.65 -4.93 -30.53
CA SER A 457 17.01 -5.59 -31.67
C SER A 457 15.99 -4.66 -32.33
N LEU A 458 16.08 -4.50 -33.66
CA LEU A 458 15.04 -3.86 -34.46
C LEU A 458 14.18 -4.94 -35.13
N VAL A 459 12.87 -4.88 -34.91
CA VAL A 459 11.88 -5.90 -35.29
C VAL A 459 10.94 -5.37 -36.37
N SER A 460 10.39 -6.30 -37.16
CA SER A 460 9.32 -6.04 -38.11
C SER A 460 8.43 -7.28 -38.14
N GLY A 461 7.21 -7.17 -37.63
CA GLY A 461 6.34 -8.31 -37.35
C GLY A 461 6.61 -8.96 -35.99
N GLU A 462 6.81 -10.28 -35.95
CA GLU A 462 6.89 -11.07 -34.71
C GLU A 462 8.34 -11.38 -34.30
N ALA A 463 8.65 -11.22 -33.01
CA ALA A 463 9.92 -11.64 -32.41
C ALA A 463 9.74 -12.08 -30.94
N GLU A 464 10.68 -12.91 -30.49
CA GLU A 464 10.74 -13.50 -29.14
C GLU A 464 12.18 -13.34 -28.63
N GLY A 465 12.32 -12.81 -27.42
CA GLY A 465 13.58 -12.63 -26.70
C GLY A 465 14.02 -13.90 -26.01
N SER A 466 14.66 -13.76 -24.85
CA SER A 466 15.42 -14.82 -24.20
C SER A 466 15.01 -15.06 -22.74
N ALA A 467 15.99 -15.29 -21.87
CA ALA A 467 15.81 -15.43 -20.42
C ALA A 467 16.78 -14.48 -19.67
N ALA A 468 17.15 -13.39 -20.35
CA ALA A 468 17.95 -12.28 -19.85
C ALA A 468 17.37 -10.99 -20.43
N ALA A 469 17.55 -9.88 -19.73
CA ALA A 469 17.06 -8.56 -20.12
C ALA A 469 17.40 -8.20 -21.60
N ASP A 470 16.39 -8.25 -22.45
CA ASP A 470 16.41 -7.97 -23.88
C ASP A 470 15.90 -6.55 -24.19
N MET A 471 16.23 -6.05 -25.39
CA MET A 471 15.81 -4.73 -25.86
C MET A 471 15.29 -4.84 -27.29
N MET A 472 14.00 -4.59 -27.50
CA MET A 472 13.30 -4.84 -28.77
C MET A 472 12.48 -3.62 -29.17
N PHE A 473 12.68 -3.16 -30.41
CA PHE A 473 12.00 -1.99 -30.96
C PHE A 473 11.35 -2.39 -32.28
N GLY A 474 10.04 -2.24 -32.36
CA GLY A 474 9.27 -2.45 -33.59
C GLY A 474 9.44 -1.31 -34.60
N ASP A 475 8.77 -1.46 -35.74
CA ASP A 475 8.89 -0.54 -36.87
C ASP A 475 7.77 0.51 -36.95
N ALA A 476 6.86 0.40 -37.92
CA ALA A 476 5.80 1.37 -38.17
C ALA A 476 4.54 0.70 -38.77
N GLY A 477 4.35 -0.58 -38.47
CA GLY A 477 3.07 -1.26 -38.54
C GLY A 477 3.04 -2.44 -37.60
N ALA A 478 1.84 -2.94 -37.28
CA ALA A 478 1.58 -4.02 -36.31
C ALA A 478 2.69 -5.08 -36.14
N ASN A 479 3.26 -5.14 -34.95
CA ASN A 479 4.34 -5.99 -34.46
C ASN A 479 3.84 -6.84 -33.28
N ILE A 480 4.53 -7.97 -33.03
CA ILE A 480 4.28 -8.83 -31.87
C ILE A 480 5.62 -9.07 -31.17
N LEU A 481 5.84 -8.43 -30.03
CA LEU A 481 7.08 -8.50 -29.28
C LEU A 481 6.88 -9.31 -28.00
N ARG A 482 7.79 -10.24 -27.73
CA ARG A 482 7.82 -11.03 -26.49
C ARG A 482 9.20 -10.91 -25.87
N GLY A 483 9.32 -10.37 -24.66
CA GLY A 483 10.57 -10.29 -23.92
C GLY A 483 11.00 -11.70 -23.48
N GLY A 484 10.22 -12.30 -22.58
CA GLY A 484 10.36 -13.68 -22.15
C GLY A 484 10.60 -13.79 -20.65
N ALA A 485 11.86 -13.65 -20.24
CA ALA A 485 12.23 -13.56 -18.82
C ALA A 485 13.49 -12.70 -18.65
N GLY A 486 13.56 -11.94 -17.56
CA GLY A 486 14.52 -10.86 -17.36
C GLY A 486 13.83 -9.50 -17.44
N ASP A 487 14.49 -8.44 -17.01
CA ASP A 487 13.93 -7.07 -17.00
C ASP A 487 14.00 -6.44 -18.42
N ASP A 488 12.99 -6.72 -19.24
CA ASP A 488 12.96 -6.49 -20.68
C ASP A 488 12.48 -5.07 -21.06
N VAL A 489 12.82 -4.63 -22.28
CA VAL A 489 12.48 -3.30 -22.79
C VAL A 489 11.93 -3.40 -24.21
N LEU A 490 10.62 -3.18 -24.36
CA LEU A 490 9.86 -3.41 -25.57
C LEU A 490 9.17 -2.11 -26.02
N PHE A 491 9.41 -1.70 -27.26
CA PHE A 491 8.74 -0.57 -27.90
C PHE A 491 8.02 -1.05 -29.15
N GLY A 492 6.73 -0.77 -29.29
CA GLY A 492 5.95 -1.05 -30.50
C GLY A 492 6.38 -0.14 -31.65
N GLY A 493 6.09 1.16 -31.51
CA GLY A 493 6.58 2.22 -32.39
C GLY A 493 5.44 2.92 -33.12
N ALA A 494 4.86 2.29 -34.15
CA ALA A 494 3.65 2.82 -34.76
C ALA A 494 2.82 1.74 -35.44
N GLY A 495 1.49 1.90 -35.38
CA GLY A 495 0.51 0.89 -35.77
C GLY A 495 0.16 -0.04 -34.62
N ASP A 496 -0.95 -0.75 -34.77
CA ASP A 496 -1.56 -1.55 -33.69
C ASP A 496 -0.68 -2.74 -33.26
N ASP A 497 0.08 -2.58 -32.18
CA ASP A 497 1.12 -3.49 -31.72
C ASP A 497 0.66 -4.39 -30.56
N THR A 498 1.36 -5.51 -30.33
CA THR A 498 1.13 -6.38 -29.16
C THR A 498 2.43 -6.74 -28.46
N LEU A 499 2.57 -6.29 -27.23
CA LEU A 499 3.78 -6.43 -26.42
C LEU A 499 3.52 -7.37 -25.23
N TYR A 500 4.46 -8.27 -24.97
CA TYR A 500 4.46 -9.16 -23.81
C TYR A 500 5.82 -9.07 -23.11
N GLY A 501 5.88 -8.62 -21.87
CA GLY A 501 7.07 -8.67 -21.02
C GLY A 501 7.41 -10.11 -20.66
N GLY A 502 6.89 -10.59 -19.54
CA GLY A 502 6.96 -12.00 -19.12
C GLY A 502 7.27 -12.17 -17.64
N ASP A 503 8.38 -12.83 -17.34
CA ASP A 503 8.96 -12.95 -15.98
C ASP A 503 10.00 -11.83 -15.78
N GLY A 504 9.68 -10.68 -15.20
CA GLY A 504 10.64 -9.56 -15.14
C GLY A 504 10.05 -8.28 -14.57
N ASN A 505 10.89 -7.25 -14.37
CA ASN A 505 10.40 -5.88 -14.19
C ASN A 505 10.53 -5.17 -15.54
N ASP A 506 9.48 -5.24 -16.34
CA ASP A 506 9.52 -4.94 -17.76
C ASP A 506 9.10 -3.50 -18.08
N ILE A 507 9.57 -3.00 -19.23
CA ILE A 507 9.16 -1.72 -19.80
C ILE A 507 8.51 -1.99 -21.14
N LEU A 508 7.21 -1.69 -21.26
CA LEU A 508 6.45 -1.81 -22.50
C LEU A 508 5.94 -0.42 -22.89
N ARG A 509 6.20 -0.03 -24.15
CA ARG A 509 5.69 1.22 -24.73
C ARG A 509 5.05 0.95 -26.09
N GLY A 510 3.77 1.26 -26.24
CA GLY A 510 3.06 1.13 -27.52
C GLY A 510 3.56 2.15 -28.55
N ASP A 511 3.69 3.41 -28.11
CA ASP A 511 3.97 4.63 -28.87
C ASP A 511 2.76 5.19 -29.64
N ALA A 512 2.35 4.63 -30.78
CA ALA A 512 1.31 5.26 -31.62
C ALA A 512 0.51 4.28 -32.50
N GLY A 513 -0.60 3.80 -31.98
CA GLY A 513 -1.46 2.75 -32.55
C GLY A 513 -2.48 2.35 -31.51
N ASN A 514 -3.44 1.49 -31.85
CA ASN A 514 -4.32 0.91 -30.83
C ASN A 514 -3.65 -0.36 -30.28
N ASP A 515 -2.87 -0.21 -29.22
CA ASP A 515 -1.88 -1.16 -28.77
C ASP A 515 -2.40 -2.10 -27.67
N THR A 516 -1.73 -3.23 -27.49
CA THR A 516 -2.06 -4.19 -26.41
C THR A 516 -0.80 -4.63 -25.68
N LEU A 517 -0.67 -4.20 -24.43
CA LEU A 517 0.51 -4.40 -23.59
C LEU A 517 0.18 -5.38 -22.45
N TYR A 518 1.01 -6.41 -22.29
CA TYR A 518 0.96 -7.35 -21.16
C TYR A 518 2.31 -7.31 -20.43
N GLY A 519 2.34 -6.84 -19.18
CA GLY A 519 3.54 -6.88 -18.32
C GLY A 519 3.90 -8.32 -17.99
N GLY A 520 3.39 -8.84 -16.87
CA GLY A 520 3.40 -10.26 -16.59
C GLY A 520 3.52 -10.57 -15.10
N GLU A 521 4.69 -11.02 -14.68
CA GLU A 521 5.04 -11.30 -13.29
C GLU A 521 6.27 -10.48 -12.87
N GLY A 522 6.02 -9.29 -12.33
CA GLY A 522 7.03 -8.44 -11.68
C GLY A 522 6.50 -7.03 -11.47
N ASN A 523 7.37 -6.01 -11.55
CA ASN A 523 6.98 -4.62 -11.32
C ASN A 523 7.15 -3.83 -12.61
N ASP A 524 6.10 -3.78 -13.42
CA ASP A 524 6.20 -3.37 -14.82
C ASP A 524 5.81 -1.90 -15.02
N LEU A 525 6.42 -1.27 -16.02
CA LEU A 525 6.00 0.02 -16.57
C LEU A 525 5.37 -0.19 -17.95
N LEU A 526 4.07 0.05 -18.06
CA LEU A 526 3.32 0.01 -19.30
C LEU A 526 2.90 1.42 -19.69
N LEU A 527 3.25 1.83 -20.90
CA LEU A 527 2.89 3.11 -21.51
C LEU A 527 2.17 2.82 -22.83
N GLY A 528 0.90 3.18 -22.97
CA GLY A 528 0.17 3.03 -24.23
C GLY A 528 0.73 3.98 -25.29
N GLY A 529 0.22 5.20 -25.32
CA GLY A 529 0.69 6.29 -26.18
C GLY A 529 -0.45 7.04 -26.85
N ASP A 530 -0.35 7.23 -28.16
CA ASP A 530 -1.42 7.80 -29.00
C ASP A 530 -2.32 6.66 -29.56
N GLY A 531 -3.48 6.38 -28.95
CA GLY A 531 -4.42 5.34 -29.43
C GLY A 531 -5.48 4.95 -28.39
N ASP A 532 -6.46 4.11 -28.76
CA ASP A 532 -7.31 3.44 -27.74
C ASP A 532 -6.66 2.10 -27.35
N ASP A 533 -5.99 2.08 -26.21
CA ASP A 533 -5.03 1.04 -25.79
C ASP A 533 -5.57 0.08 -24.73
N VAL A 534 -4.94 -1.10 -24.64
CA VAL A 534 -5.27 -2.12 -23.62
C VAL A 534 -4.01 -2.55 -22.86
N LEU A 535 -3.92 -2.14 -21.60
CA LEU A 535 -2.78 -2.38 -20.72
C LEU A 535 -3.15 -3.39 -19.62
N ASP A 536 -2.41 -4.48 -19.50
CA ASP A 536 -2.55 -5.51 -18.47
C ASP A 536 -1.23 -5.68 -17.72
N GLY A 537 -1.10 -5.08 -16.53
CA GLY A 537 0.11 -5.14 -15.72
C GLY A 537 0.40 -6.52 -15.12
N GLY A 538 -0.59 -7.42 -15.07
CA GLY A 538 -0.39 -8.74 -14.44
C GLY A 538 -0.15 -8.64 -12.92
N GLY A 539 0.81 -9.42 -12.41
CA GLY A 539 1.18 -9.51 -10.99
C GLY A 539 2.08 -8.36 -10.51
N GLY A 540 2.54 -8.43 -9.25
CA GLY A 540 3.47 -7.45 -8.65
C GLY A 540 2.97 -5.99 -8.57
N SER A 541 3.88 -5.01 -8.51
CA SER A 541 3.58 -3.58 -8.30
C SER A 541 3.85 -2.76 -9.56
N ASN A 542 2.80 -2.45 -10.32
CA ASN A 542 2.93 -1.90 -11.67
C ASN A 542 2.66 -0.40 -11.74
N ARG A 543 3.14 0.23 -12.82
CA ARG A 543 2.71 1.55 -13.27
C ARG A 543 2.17 1.44 -14.69
N LEU A 544 0.90 1.83 -14.88
CA LEU A 544 0.23 1.86 -16.16
C LEU A 544 -0.14 3.31 -16.50
N GLU A 545 0.22 3.77 -17.68
CA GLU A 545 -0.20 5.04 -18.27
C GLU A 545 -0.84 4.74 -19.63
N GLY A 546 -2.10 5.07 -19.84
CA GLY A 546 -2.78 4.90 -21.12
C GLY A 546 -2.21 5.85 -22.16
N GLY A 547 -2.51 7.14 -22.01
CA GLY A 547 -1.91 8.22 -22.80
C GLY A 547 -2.97 9.12 -23.42
N ALA A 548 -3.31 8.89 -24.69
CA ALA A 548 -4.22 9.72 -25.45
C ALA A 548 -5.14 8.89 -26.36
N GLY A 549 -6.30 8.52 -25.81
CA GLY A 549 -7.40 7.82 -26.47
C GLY A 549 -8.38 7.31 -25.43
N ASN A 550 -9.07 6.19 -25.64
CA ASN A 550 -10.02 5.66 -24.66
C ASN A 550 -9.53 4.30 -24.14
N ASP A 551 -8.78 4.32 -23.05
CA ASP A 551 -7.87 3.26 -22.67
C ASP A 551 -8.48 2.29 -21.64
N VAL A 552 -7.99 1.05 -21.65
CA VAL A 552 -8.39 0.00 -20.69
C VAL A 552 -7.18 -0.49 -19.93
N LEU A 553 -6.99 0.05 -18.73
CA LEU A 553 -5.90 -0.29 -17.81
C LEU A 553 -6.39 -1.30 -16.78
N LYS A 554 -5.64 -2.38 -16.56
CA LYS A 554 -5.96 -3.39 -15.55
C LYS A 554 -4.73 -4.05 -14.96
N VAL A 555 -4.87 -4.51 -13.73
CA VAL A 555 -3.91 -5.37 -13.02
C VAL A 555 -4.57 -6.66 -12.55
N ALA A 556 -3.76 -7.65 -12.18
CA ALA A 556 -4.27 -8.89 -11.60
C ALA A 556 -4.92 -8.62 -10.23
N TRP A 557 -5.90 -9.46 -9.87
CA TRP A 557 -6.54 -9.41 -8.54
C TRP A 557 -5.52 -9.43 -7.39
N TYR A 558 -4.44 -10.20 -7.53
CA TYR A 558 -3.41 -10.40 -6.52
C TYR A 558 -2.16 -9.52 -6.73
N ALA A 559 -2.21 -8.55 -7.65
CA ALA A 559 -1.16 -7.55 -7.78
C ALA A 559 -0.96 -6.83 -6.43
N ASN A 560 0.25 -6.34 -6.19
CA ASN A 560 0.59 -5.52 -5.04
C ASN A 560 0.05 -4.09 -5.27
N ASN A 561 0.65 -3.07 -4.66
CA ASN A 561 0.22 -1.68 -4.85
C ASN A 561 0.63 -1.17 -6.24
N ASN A 562 -0.31 -0.68 -7.03
CA ASN A 562 -0.10 -0.18 -8.41
C ASN A 562 -0.37 1.32 -8.53
N VAL A 563 0.09 1.91 -9.62
CA VAL A 563 -0.27 3.27 -10.06
C VAL A 563 -0.90 3.20 -11.44
N LEU A 564 -2.14 3.65 -11.58
CA LEU A 564 -2.85 3.69 -12.87
C LEU A 564 -3.18 5.14 -13.23
N ILE A 565 -2.92 5.51 -14.48
CA ILE A 565 -3.17 6.85 -15.04
C ILE A 565 -3.83 6.62 -16.39
N GLY A 566 -5.07 7.10 -16.57
CA GLY A 566 -5.74 7.02 -17.87
C GLY A 566 -4.98 7.86 -18.88
N GLY A 567 -5.05 9.17 -18.71
CA GLY A 567 -4.45 10.14 -19.61
C GLY A 567 -5.55 11.05 -20.13
N THR A 568 -5.55 11.39 -21.42
CA THR A 568 -6.64 12.18 -22.02
C THR A 568 -7.59 11.28 -22.81
N GLY A 569 -8.80 11.07 -22.28
CA GLY A 569 -9.70 10.04 -22.77
C GLY A 569 -11.07 9.95 -22.10
N ASP A 570 -11.73 8.82 -22.32
CA ASP A 570 -12.85 8.35 -21.48
C ASP A 570 -12.45 6.94 -20.98
N ASP A 571 -11.56 6.88 -19.98
CA ASP A 571 -10.77 5.68 -19.69
C ASP A 571 -11.45 4.71 -18.70
N ILE A 572 -10.99 3.45 -18.66
CA ILE A 572 -11.45 2.43 -17.71
C ILE A 572 -10.27 1.80 -16.96
N LEU A 573 -10.22 2.05 -15.65
CA LEU A 573 -9.13 1.67 -14.77
C LEU A 573 -9.59 0.59 -13.79
N TYR A 574 -8.98 -0.61 -13.83
CA TYR A 574 -9.35 -1.76 -12.99
C TYR A 574 -8.28 -2.09 -11.94
N GLY A 575 -8.62 -1.89 -10.67
CA GLY A 575 -7.75 -2.18 -9.51
C GLY A 575 -7.54 -3.65 -9.18
N SER A 576 -6.61 -3.86 -8.25
CA SER A 576 -6.28 -5.11 -7.56
C SER A 576 -7.12 -5.27 -6.28
N SER A 577 -6.80 -6.26 -5.44
CA SER A 577 -7.35 -6.37 -4.08
C SER A 577 -6.41 -5.82 -3.00
N ASN A 578 -5.45 -4.98 -3.38
CA ASN A 578 -4.45 -4.34 -2.53
C ASN A 578 -4.44 -2.82 -2.82
N ALA A 579 -3.63 -2.07 -2.06
CA ALA A 579 -3.72 -0.61 -2.04
C ALA A 579 -3.22 0.07 -3.33
N ASP A 580 -4.12 0.52 -4.19
CA ASP A 580 -3.83 1.12 -5.49
C ASP A 580 -3.91 2.66 -5.47
N THR A 581 -3.31 3.30 -6.49
CA THR A 581 -3.32 4.75 -6.67
C THR A 581 -3.68 5.14 -8.10
N TYR A 582 -4.72 5.94 -8.24
CA TYR A 582 -5.18 6.51 -9.50
C TYR A 582 -4.78 7.98 -9.53
N LEU A 583 -4.14 8.44 -10.61
CA LEU A 583 -3.89 9.87 -10.85
C LEU A 583 -4.94 10.39 -11.84
N PHE A 584 -5.46 11.59 -11.57
CA PHE A 584 -6.31 12.32 -12.50
C PHE A 584 -5.86 13.79 -12.56
N GLU A 585 -5.47 14.23 -13.75
CA GLU A 585 -5.06 15.58 -14.11
C GLU A 585 -6.22 16.33 -14.80
N LYS A 586 -5.98 17.56 -15.23
CA LYS A 586 -7.03 18.40 -15.82
C LYS A 586 -7.04 18.31 -17.35
N GLY A 587 -8.20 17.94 -17.90
CA GLY A 587 -8.36 17.63 -19.32
C GLY A 587 -8.32 16.13 -19.61
N ASP A 588 -8.26 15.31 -18.57
CA ASP A 588 -8.19 13.84 -18.66
C ASP A 588 -9.51 13.23 -19.15
N GLY A 589 -10.67 13.89 -18.94
CA GLY A 589 -11.96 13.48 -19.51
C GLY A 589 -12.86 12.65 -18.58
N HIS A 590 -13.56 11.62 -19.10
CA HIS A 590 -14.65 10.92 -18.37
C HIS A 590 -14.31 9.52 -17.85
N ASP A 591 -13.27 9.42 -17.03
CA ASP A 591 -12.76 8.15 -16.48
C ASP A 591 -13.77 7.36 -15.62
N THR A 592 -13.63 6.03 -15.67
CA THR A 592 -14.32 5.08 -14.80
C THR A 592 -13.33 4.20 -14.05
N ILE A 593 -13.26 4.38 -12.73
CA ILE A 593 -12.48 3.53 -11.83
C ILE A 593 -13.35 2.37 -11.34
N VAL A 594 -12.87 1.14 -11.51
CA VAL A 594 -13.54 -0.09 -11.11
C VAL A 594 -12.71 -0.80 -10.05
N GLU A 595 -13.11 -0.56 -8.80
CA GLU A 595 -12.41 -1.10 -7.64
C GLU A 595 -12.74 -2.57 -7.35
N ARG A 596 -11.78 -3.20 -6.66
CA ARG A 596 -11.85 -4.57 -6.15
C ARG A 596 -11.44 -4.68 -4.68
N GLY A 597 -11.08 -3.53 -4.08
CA GLY A 597 -10.98 -3.28 -2.66
C GLY A 597 -9.55 -3.35 -2.15
N GLY A 598 -9.13 -2.37 -1.37
CA GLY A 598 -7.77 -2.29 -0.85
C GLY A 598 -7.68 -1.23 0.24
N SER A 599 -6.89 -0.19 -0.02
CA SER A 599 -6.81 1.02 0.81
C SER A 599 -6.46 2.17 -0.12
N ASP A 600 -7.41 2.49 -0.98
CA ASP A 600 -7.12 2.99 -2.32
C ASP A 600 -7.21 4.50 -2.40
N LYS A 601 -6.50 5.07 -3.38
CA LYS A 601 -6.29 6.52 -3.50
C LYS A 601 -6.63 7.02 -4.89
N LEU A 602 -7.55 7.97 -4.97
CA LEU A 602 -7.61 8.89 -6.11
C LEU A 602 -6.79 10.14 -5.75
N VAL A 603 -5.85 10.52 -6.61
CA VAL A 603 -5.01 11.71 -6.44
C VAL A 603 -5.33 12.69 -7.56
N PHE A 604 -5.75 13.89 -7.18
CA PHE A 604 -5.96 14.99 -8.11
C PHE A 604 -4.71 15.85 -8.28
N GLY A 605 -4.41 16.13 -9.54
CA GLY A 605 -3.32 16.99 -9.98
C GLY A 605 -3.43 18.47 -9.59
N GLU A 606 -2.44 19.26 -9.99
CA GLU A 606 -2.43 20.70 -9.71
C GLU A 606 -3.56 21.43 -10.45
N GLY A 607 -4.30 22.28 -9.72
CA GLY A 607 -5.36 23.11 -10.30
C GLY A 607 -6.76 22.48 -10.30
N ILE A 608 -6.92 21.31 -9.68
CA ILE A 608 -8.21 20.74 -9.26
C ILE A 608 -8.37 21.00 -7.75
N ALA A 609 -9.34 21.83 -7.36
CA ALA A 609 -9.59 22.14 -5.94
C ALA A 609 -10.83 21.39 -5.42
N ALA A 610 -10.82 21.02 -4.14
CA ALA A 610 -11.95 20.37 -3.48
C ALA A 610 -13.25 21.20 -3.50
N SER A 611 -13.16 22.53 -3.69
CA SER A 611 -14.33 23.41 -3.87
C SER A 611 -15.02 23.29 -5.23
N ASP A 612 -14.31 22.74 -6.22
CA ASP A 612 -14.76 22.71 -7.62
C ASP A 612 -15.43 21.38 -7.97
N VAL A 613 -15.09 20.31 -7.23
CA VAL A 613 -15.66 18.97 -7.36
C VAL A 613 -17.10 18.94 -6.83
N ARG A 614 -18.03 18.48 -7.66
CA ARG A 614 -19.44 18.21 -7.31
C ARG A 614 -19.67 16.71 -7.32
N ILE A 615 -20.39 16.21 -6.32
CA ILE A 615 -20.71 14.79 -6.22
C ILE A 615 -22.12 14.57 -6.77
N ARG A 616 -22.23 13.67 -7.76
CA ARG A 616 -23.51 13.16 -8.28
C ARG A 616 -23.61 11.67 -8.01
N ARG A 617 -24.83 11.17 -7.82
CA ARG A 617 -25.11 9.74 -7.74
C ARG A 617 -25.77 9.25 -9.02
N GLU A 618 -25.25 8.18 -9.58
CA GLU A 618 -25.77 7.52 -10.79
C GLU A 618 -26.05 6.05 -10.49
N GLY A 619 -27.18 5.79 -9.82
CA GLY A 619 -27.58 4.44 -9.38
C GLY A 619 -26.74 3.92 -8.21
N GLN A 620 -25.80 3.02 -8.52
CA GLN A 620 -24.79 2.51 -7.59
C GLN A 620 -23.44 3.24 -7.70
N ASP A 621 -23.28 4.08 -8.72
CA ASP A 621 -22.02 4.75 -9.03
C ASP A 621 -21.99 6.15 -8.42
N VAL A 622 -20.79 6.61 -8.09
CA VAL A 622 -20.53 7.98 -7.61
C VAL A 622 -19.73 8.70 -8.68
N VAL A 623 -20.20 9.86 -9.12
CA VAL A 623 -19.52 10.66 -10.14
C VAL A 623 -19.02 11.96 -9.53
N LEU A 624 -17.71 12.16 -9.58
CA LEU A 624 -17.02 13.38 -9.22
C LEU A 624 -16.93 14.26 -10.46
N ASP A 625 -17.81 15.25 -10.58
CA ASP A 625 -17.88 16.21 -11.69
C ASP A 625 -17.07 17.46 -11.35
N LEU A 626 -16.04 17.79 -12.14
CA LEU A 626 -15.20 18.97 -11.90
C LEU A 626 -15.89 20.31 -12.28
N GLY A 627 -17.16 20.26 -12.68
CA GLY A 627 -18.01 21.41 -12.96
C GLY A 627 -17.63 22.19 -14.23
N ASN A 628 -16.67 21.68 -15.00
CA ASN A 628 -16.14 22.30 -16.22
C ASN A 628 -16.79 21.78 -17.51
N GLY A 629 -17.56 20.68 -17.42
CA GLY A 629 -18.30 20.07 -18.52
C GLY A 629 -17.48 19.15 -19.43
N HIS A 630 -16.26 18.79 -19.03
CA HIS A 630 -15.34 17.91 -19.76
C HIS A 630 -14.73 16.82 -18.88
N ASP A 631 -14.42 17.12 -17.62
CA ASP A 631 -13.71 16.20 -16.72
C ASP A 631 -14.66 15.63 -15.65
N SER A 632 -14.73 14.30 -15.51
CA SER A 632 -15.46 13.65 -14.41
C SER A 632 -15.02 12.22 -14.15
N ILE A 633 -14.96 11.82 -12.87
CA ILE A 633 -14.49 10.48 -12.47
C ILE A 633 -15.67 9.69 -11.91
N ARG A 634 -16.01 8.57 -12.55
CA ARG A 634 -17.01 7.61 -12.07
C ARG A 634 -16.34 6.53 -11.22
N LEU A 635 -16.63 6.53 -9.93
CA LEU A 635 -16.31 5.43 -9.01
C LEU A 635 -17.41 4.37 -9.14
N LYS A 636 -17.08 3.26 -9.82
CA LYS A 636 -18.04 2.19 -10.16
C LYS A 636 -18.41 1.36 -8.92
N ASP A 637 -19.71 1.15 -8.72
CA ASP A 637 -20.30 0.32 -7.66
C ASP A 637 -19.85 0.69 -6.23
N TRP A 638 -19.40 1.95 -6.03
CA TRP A 638 -19.03 2.53 -4.72
C TRP A 638 -20.18 2.47 -3.71
N LEU A 639 -21.42 2.37 -4.20
CA LEU A 639 -22.61 2.01 -3.42
C LEU A 639 -23.08 0.58 -3.68
N THR A 640 -23.52 -0.08 -2.62
CA THR A 640 -24.35 -1.28 -2.71
C THR A 640 -25.73 -0.95 -3.30
N SER A 641 -26.45 -1.96 -3.77
CA SER A 641 -27.81 -1.81 -4.32
C SER A 641 -28.86 -1.26 -3.34
N ASN A 642 -28.54 -1.19 -2.04
CA ASN A 642 -29.39 -0.58 -1.02
C ASN A 642 -29.01 0.88 -0.71
N GLY A 643 -28.00 1.45 -1.39
CA GLY A 643 -27.52 2.81 -1.16
C GLY A 643 -26.45 2.94 -0.06
N ASN A 644 -25.97 1.85 0.55
CA ASN A 644 -24.91 1.90 1.56
C ASN A 644 -23.52 1.84 0.91
N ARG A 645 -22.49 2.49 1.50
CA ARG A 645 -21.08 2.44 1.05
C ARG A 645 -20.59 1.00 0.88
N ASN A 646 -20.05 0.68 -0.28
CA ASN A 646 -19.60 -0.65 -0.65
C ASN A 646 -18.10 -0.84 -0.33
N ARG A 647 -17.79 -1.32 0.89
CA ARG A 647 -16.43 -1.52 1.45
C ARG A 647 -15.53 -2.55 0.74
N SER A 648 -15.83 -2.89 -0.51
CA SER A 648 -15.09 -3.82 -1.36
C SER A 648 -15.01 -3.33 -2.82
N ALA A 649 -15.43 -2.10 -3.08
CA ALA A 649 -15.38 -1.44 -4.38
C ALA A 649 -15.35 0.10 -4.21
N ASP A 650 -14.90 0.58 -3.05
CA ASP A 650 -14.79 1.99 -2.71
C ASP A 650 -13.35 2.47 -2.73
N ILE A 651 -13.16 3.76 -3.02
CA ILE A 651 -11.90 4.47 -2.81
C ILE A 651 -11.90 5.04 -1.38
N GLU A 652 -10.90 4.68 -0.57
CA GLU A 652 -10.75 5.17 0.82
C GLU A 652 -10.45 6.66 0.90
N GLN A 653 -9.61 7.16 0.00
CA GLN A 653 -9.04 8.51 0.04
C GLN A 653 -9.06 9.18 -1.33
N ILE A 654 -9.61 10.40 -1.40
CA ILE A 654 -9.44 11.31 -2.52
C ILE A 654 -8.55 12.45 -2.04
N ILE A 655 -7.40 12.64 -2.67
CA ILE A 655 -6.31 13.51 -2.21
C ILE A 655 -6.15 14.66 -3.21
N PHE A 656 -6.11 15.89 -2.72
CA PHE A 656 -5.91 17.10 -3.52
C PHE A 656 -4.50 17.67 -3.34
N ALA A 657 -4.00 18.39 -4.35
CA ALA A 657 -2.66 18.99 -4.35
C ALA A 657 -2.39 19.97 -3.17
N ASP A 658 -3.41 20.54 -2.54
CA ASP A 658 -3.26 21.40 -1.35
C ASP A 658 -3.13 20.63 -0.02
N GLY A 659 -3.19 19.30 -0.06
CA GLY A 659 -3.17 18.41 1.10
C GLY A 659 -4.54 18.15 1.71
N THR A 660 -5.63 18.65 1.13
CA THR A 660 -7.00 18.23 1.49
C THR A 660 -7.19 16.76 1.15
N ILE A 661 -7.80 16.01 2.07
CA ILE A 661 -8.15 14.60 1.87
C ILE A 661 -9.65 14.45 2.16
N TRP A 662 -10.40 13.91 1.21
CA TRP A 662 -11.74 13.40 1.44
C TRP A 662 -11.67 11.90 1.71
N THR A 663 -12.29 11.47 2.80
CA THR A 663 -12.56 10.05 3.07
C THR A 663 -14.02 9.75 2.76
N GLY A 664 -14.43 8.47 2.76
CA GLY A 664 -15.86 8.14 2.71
C GLY A 664 -16.71 8.76 3.84
N ASP A 665 -16.10 9.11 4.99
CA ASP A 665 -16.79 9.87 6.04
C ASP A 665 -16.98 11.35 5.63
N THR A 666 -15.98 11.95 4.97
CA THR A 666 -16.12 13.29 4.36
C THR A 666 -17.19 13.29 3.28
N LEU A 667 -17.13 12.33 2.35
CA LEU A 667 -18.11 12.13 1.30
C LEU A 667 -19.53 11.98 1.89
N SER A 668 -19.71 11.28 3.01
CA SER A 668 -21.03 11.14 3.67
C SER A 668 -21.63 12.43 4.22
N SER A 669 -20.79 13.45 4.46
CA SER A 669 -21.19 14.75 5.01
C SER A 669 -21.42 15.84 3.95
N LEU A 670 -21.04 15.59 2.70
CA LEU A 670 -21.26 16.50 1.57
C LEU A 670 -22.66 16.29 1.01
N ASP A 671 -23.27 17.33 0.43
CA ASP A 671 -24.60 17.26 -0.17
C ASP A 671 -24.52 16.56 -1.54
N TRP A 672 -25.04 15.34 -1.64
CA TRP A 672 -25.00 14.56 -2.89
C TRP A 672 -26.17 14.90 -3.80
N LEU A 673 -25.89 15.37 -5.03
CA LEU A 673 -26.94 15.73 -5.97
C LEU A 673 -27.50 14.48 -6.68
N THR A 674 -28.80 14.25 -6.48
CA THR A 674 -29.62 13.32 -7.27
C THR A 674 -30.74 14.11 -7.97
N VAL A 675 -30.91 13.92 -9.28
CA VAL A 675 -31.92 14.62 -10.09
C VAL A 675 -32.78 13.60 -10.83
N GLY A 676 -34.09 13.70 -10.70
CA GLY A 676 -35.07 12.96 -11.49
C GLY A 676 -35.25 13.55 -12.89
N THR A 677 -36.36 13.19 -13.54
CA THR A 677 -36.62 13.51 -14.94
C THR A 677 -37.77 14.53 -15.09
N SER A 678 -38.63 14.33 -16.09
CA SER A 678 -39.84 15.15 -16.31
C SER A 678 -41.08 14.24 -16.38
N GLY A 679 -41.01 13.12 -15.66
CA GLY A 679 -42.14 12.24 -15.39
C GLY A 679 -41.88 11.42 -14.13
N ASN A 680 -42.96 10.82 -13.64
CA ASN A 680 -43.03 10.14 -12.34
C ASN A 680 -41.85 9.20 -12.02
N ASP A 681 -40.97 9.64 -11.13
CA ASP A 681 -39.75 8.97 -10.72
C ASP A 681 -39.84 8.38 -9.30
N THR A 682 -38.88 7.52 -8.95
CA THR A 682 -38.71 7.01 -7.58
C THR A 682 -37.24 7.04 -7.23
N LEU A 683 -36.87 8.03 -6.43
CA LEU A 683 -35.50 8.35 -6.05
C LEU A 683 -35.25 7.89 -4.61
N GLN A 684 -34.08 7.33 -4.35
CA GLN A 684 -33.61 6.97 -3.01
C GLN A 684 -32.25 7.63 -2.77
N GLY A 685 -32.14 8.38 -1.68
CA GLY A 685 -30.91 8.91 -1.11
C GLY A 685 -30.09 7.82 -0.41
N TRP A 686 -29.16 8.22 0.44
CA TRP A 686 -28.16 7.36 1.06
C TRP A 686 -28.20 7.47 2.60
N GLU A 687 -27.20 6.98 3.34
CA GLU A 687 -27.20 7.04 4.82
C GLU A 687 -26.75 8.40 5.39
N GLY A 688 -26.16 9.26 4.56
CA GLY A 688 -25.65 10.61 4.87
C GLY A 688 -26.53 11.73 4.29
N ASN A 689 -25.91 12.82 3.82
CA ASN A 689 -26.62 14.02 3.36
C ASN A 689 -26.93 13.99 1.85
N ASP A 690 -28.21 13.99 1.46
CA ASP A 690 -28.63 14.04 0.06
C ASP A 690 -29.33 15.35 -0.32
N LEU A 691 -29.04 15.85 -1.52
CA LEU A 691 -29.80 16.87 -2.24
C LEU A 691 -30.56 16.22 -3.39
N MET A 692 -31.87 16.04 -3.22
CA MET A 692 -32.71 15.33 -4.20
C MET A 692 -33.72 16.29 -4.83
N LEU A 693 -33.73 16.33 -6.16
CA LEU A 693 -34.68 17.08 -6.98
C LEU A 693 -35.52 16.08 -7.77
N GLY A 694 -36.85 16.08 -7.63
CA GLY A 694 -37.76 15.23 -8.41
C GLY A 694 -37.82 15.68 -9.86
N GLY A 695 -38.48 16.82 -10.10
CA GLY A 695 -38.56 17.48 -11.41
C GLY A 695 -39.99 17.88 -11.76
N ASP A 696 -40.46 17.46 -12.94
CA ASP A 696 -41.88 17.47 -13.29
C ASP A 696 -42.40 16.02 -13.20
N GLY A 697 -43.59 15.77 -12.65
CA GLY A 697 -44.15 14.41 -12.48
C GLY A 697 -44.69 14.18 -11.06
N ASP A 698 -45.46 13.11 -10.83
CA ASP A 698 -45.77 12.70 -9.45
C ASP A 698 -44.67 11.75 -8.94
N ASP A 699 -43.77 12.26 -8.12
CA ASP A 699 -42.50 11.63 -7.74
C ASP A 699 -42.50 11.05 -6.32
N VAL A 700 -41.57 10.12 -6.06
CA VAL A 700 -41.33 9.56 -4.72
C VAL A 700 -39.86 9.71 -4.33
N LEU A 701 -39.57 10.60 -3.39
CA LEU A 701 -38.22 10.88 -2.89
C LEU A 701 -38.05 10.29 -1.48
N ASP A 702 -37.13 9.34 -1.31
CA ASP A 702 -36.75 8.79 -0.01
C ASP A 702 -35.34 9.22 0.37
N GLY A 703 -35.19 10.27 1.17
CA GLY A 703 -33.90 10.84 1.57
C GLY A 703 -33.04 9.94 2.47
N GLY A 704 -33.57 8.84 3.00
CA GLY A 704 -32.77 7.94 3.84
C GLY A 704 -32.29 8.60 5.13
N GLY A 705 -30.99 8.52 5.41
CA GLY A 705 -30.34 8.91 6.67
C GLY A 705 -30.01 10.40 6.78
N GLY A 706 -28.85 10.70 7.38
CA GLY A 706 -28.23 12.04 7.48
C GLY A 706 -29.13 13.27 7.63
N SER A 707 -28.78 14.33 6.89
CA SER A 707 -29.47 15.62 6.84
C SER A 707 -29.76 15.98 5.39
N ASN A 708 -31.02 15.85 4.96
CA ASN A 708 -31.37 15.91 3.54
C ASN A 708 -32.04 17.21 3.13
N ARG A 709 -31.91 17.58 1.86
CA ARG A 709 -32.80 18.52 1.18
C ARG A 709 -33.54 17.79 0.07
N LEU A 710 -34.85 17.65 0.22
CA LEU A 710 -35.74 17.03 -0.76
C LEU A 710 -36.64 18.12 -1.37
N GLU A 711 -36.68 18.18 -2.70
CA GLU A 711 -37.48 19.11 -3.48
C GLU A 711 -38.24 18.30 -4.54
N GLY A 712 -39.56 18.18 -4.42
CA GLY A 712 -40.39 17.41 -5.35
C GLY A 712 -40.41 18.06 -6.73
N GLY A 713 -41.07 19.21 -6.83
CA GLY A 713 -41.03 20.07 -8.01
C GLY A 713 -42.44 20.38 -8.52
N ALA A 714 -42.90 19.70 -9.57
CA ALA A 714 -44.20 19.94 -10.19
C ALA A 714 -45.00 18.66 -10.46
N GLY A 715 -45.84 18.28 -9.51
CA GLY A 715 -46.77 17.15 -9.56
C GLY A 715 -47.25 16.84 -8.15
N ASN A 716 -47.74 15.62 -7.88
CA ASN A 716 -48.25 15.26 -6.54
C ASN A 716 -47.25 14.32 -5.84
N ASP A 717 -46.32 14.90 -5.11
CA ASP A 717 -45.07 14.24 -4.71
C ASP A 717 -45.15 13.61 -3.32
N VAL A 718 -44.31 12.59 -3.10
CA VAL A 718 -44.15 11.92 -1.80
C VAL A 718 -42.70 11.98 -1.34
N LEU A 719 -42.40 12.95 -0.49
CA LEU A 719 -41.09 13.15 0.12
C LEU A 719 -41.06 12.50 1.50
N LYS A 720 -40.03 11.72 1.80
CA LYS A 720 -39.87 11.05 3.10
C LYS A 720 -38.41 10.93 3.49
N VAL A 721 -38.17 10.93 4.79
CA VAL A 721 -36.86 10.63 5.41
C VAL A 721 -36.96 9.51 6.43
N ALA A 722 -35.83 8.91 6.80
CA ALA A 722 -35.78 7.91 7.86
C ALA A 722 -36.13 8.51 9.21
N TRP A 723 -36.64 7.69 10.13
CA TRP A 723 -37.06 8.15 11.45
C TRP A 723 -35.92 8.78 12.27
N TYR A 724 -34.66 8.46 11.97
CA TYR A 724 -33.46 8.95 12.65
C TYR A 724 -32.66 10.00 11.85
N ALA A 725 -33.15 10.44 10.70
CA ALA A 725 -32.58 11.57 9.96
C ALA A 725 -32.64 12.86 10.80
N ASN A 726 -31.88 13.90 10.44
CA ASN A 726 -31.67 15.09 11.28
C ASN A 726 -31.72 16.37 10.45
N ASN A 727 -32.42 17.41 10.89
CA ASN A 727 -32.38 18.75 10.27
C ASN A 727 -32.75 18.74 8.77
N ASN A 728 -33.71 17.92 8.36
CA ASN A 728 -34.05 17.80 6.95
C ASN A 728 -34.83 19.04 6.46
N VAL A 729 -34.74 19.31 5.16
CA VAL A 729 -35.52 20.34 4.47
C VAL A 729 -36.39 19.64 3.43
N LEU A 730 -37.70 19.64 3.61
CA LEU A 730 -38.67 19.05 2.70
C LEU A 730 -39.48 20.15 2.02
N ILE A 731 -39.54 20.10 0.70
CA ILE A 731 -40.23 21.08 -0.16
C ILE A 731 -41.04 20.30 -1.16
N GLY A 732 -42.37 20.36 -1.08
CA GLY A 732 -43.24 19.72 -2.06
C GLY A 732 -43.00 20.33 -3.45
N GLY A 733 -43.36 21.60 -3.58
CA GLY A 733 -43.33 22.32 -4.84
C GLY A 733 -44.77 22.63 -5.24
N THR A 734 -45.13 22.49 -6.51
CA THR A 734 -46.50 22.78 -6.97
C THR A 734 -47.32 21.52 -7.20
N GLY A 735 -48.28 21.25 -6.29
CA GLY A 735 -49.27 20.19 -6.42
C GLY A 735 -50.12 19.91 -5.16
N ASP A 736 -50.33 18.62 -4.85
CA ASP A 736 -51.00 18.17 -3.63
C ASP A 736 -50.06 17.15 -2.92
N ASP A 737 -49.01 17.65 -2.26
CA ASP A 737 -47.85 16.83 -1.86
C ASP A 737 -47.98 16.17 -0.47
N ILE A 738 -47.15 15.16 -0.20
CA ILE A 738 -47.08 14.47 1.10
C ILE A 738 -45.63 14.43 1.62
N LEU A 739 -45.39 15.13 2.73
CA LEU A 739 -44.08 15.32 3.34
C LEU A 739 -43.99 14.54 4.67
N TYR A 740 -43.17 13.50 4.74
CA TYR A 740 -43.00 12.65 5.93
C TYR A 740 -41.71 12.98 6.70
N GLY A 741 -41.87 13.53 7.90
CA GLY A 741 -40.76 13.87 8.81
C GLY A 741 -40.06 12.69 9.49
N SER A 742 -38.95 13.02 10.14
CA SER A 742 -38.16 12.20 11.04
C SER A 742 -38.70 12.28 12.49
N SER A 743 -37.94 11.78 13.47
CA SER A 743 -38.20 12.03 14.90
C SER A 743 -37.24 13.06 15.52
N ASN A 744 -36.59 13.87 14.67
CA ASN A 744 -35.70 14.97 15.04
C ASN A 744 -36.20 16.26 14.36
N ALA A 745 -35.56 17.40 14.64
CA ALA A 745 -35.96 18.68 14.07
C ALA A 745 -35.95 18.66 12.53
N ASP A 746 -37.07 18.97 11.90
CA ASP A 746 -37.21 19.10 10.44
C ASP A 746 -37.77 20.47 10.02
N THR A 747 -37.52 20.86 8.76
CA THR A 747 -38.00 22.10 8.15
C THR A 747 -38.80 21.81 6.89
N TYR A 748 -40.06 22.23 6.87
CA TYR A 748 -40.93 22.21 5.71
C TYR A 748 -41.00 23.60 5.12
N LEU A 749 -40.88 23.72 3.80
CA LEU A 749 -41.05 24.98 3.09
C LEU A 749 -42.31 24.92 2.23
N PHE A 750 -43.11 25.98 2.27
CA PHE A 750 -44.33 26.14 1.50
C PHE A 750 -44.41 27.56 0.95
N GLU A 751 -44.37 27.67 -0.37
CA GLU A 751 -44.47 28.90 -1.15
C GLU A 751 -45.92 29.12 -1.65
N LYS A 752 -46.10 30.20 -2.39
CA LYS A 752 -47.40 30.58 -2.95
C LYS A 752 -47.64 29.91 -4.31
N GLY A 753 -48.73 29.16 -4.42
CA GLY A 753 -49.05 28.36 -5.61
C GLY A 753 -48.68 26.89 -5.46
N ASP A 754 -48.13 26.51 -4.30
CA ASP A 754 -47.72 25.15 -3.99
C ASP A 754 -48.90 24.19 -3.88
N GLY A 755 -50.11 24.70 -3.60
CA GLY A 755 -51.32 23.89 -3.59
C GLY A 755 -51.64 23.31 -2.22
N HIS A 756 -51.75 21.99 -2.07
CA HIS A 756 -52.63 21.36 -1.08
C HIS A 756 -51.98 20.34 -0.12
N ASP A 757 -50.70 20.58 0.19
CA ASP A 757 -49.78 19.71 0.92
C ASP A 757 -50.26 19.13 2.25
N THR A 758 -49.71 17.96 2.56
CA THR A 758 -49.91 17.22 3.80
C THR A 758 -48.58 16.87 4.46
N ILE A 759 -48.30 17.49 5.60
CA ILE A 759 -47.17 17.15 6.47
C ILE A 759 -47.59 16.03 7.42
N VAL A 760 -46.81 14.95 7.48
CA VAL A 760 -47.01 13.81 8.38
C VAL A 760 -45.85 13.73 9.37
N GLU A 761 -46.09 14.30 10.54
CA GLU A 761 -45.08 14.39 11.60
C GLU A 761 -44.92 13.12 12.43
N ARG A 762 -43.69 12.92 12.91
CA ARG A 762 -43.30 11.89 13.88
C ARG A 762 -42.58 12.49 15.10
N GLY A 763 -42.33 13.80 15.08
CA GLY A 763 -42.08 14.68 16.22
C GLY A 763 -40.62 15.05 16.37
N GLY A 764 -40.34 16.32 16.64
CA GLY A 764 -38.97 16.81 16.82
C GLY A 764 -38.97 18.17 17.50
N SER A 765 -38.54 19.18 16.74
CA SER A 765 -38.59 20.59 17.12
C SER A 765 -38.77 21.40 15.84
N ASP A 766 -39.93 21.23 15.24
CA ASP A 766 -40.08 21.30 13.80
C ASP A 766 -40.53 22.68 13.33
N LYS A 767 -40.29 22.96 12.05
CA LYS A 767 -40.47 24.28 11.48
C LYS A 767 -41.19 24.23 10.14
N LEU A 768 -42.34 24.88 10.04
CA LEU A 768 -42.97 25.19 8.76
C LEU A 768 -42.64 26.64 8.40
N VAL A 769 -42.05 26.84 7.22
CA VAL A 769 -41.64 28.12 6.65
C VAL A 769 -42.59 28.50 5.54
N PHE A 770 -43.29 29.62 5.72
CA PHE A 770 -44.10 30.24 4.69
C PHE A 770 -43.29 31.27 3.91
N GLY A 771 -43.25 31.07 2.59
CA GLY A 771 -42.46 31.82 1.63
C GLY A 771 -43.03 33.16 1.19
N GLU A 772 -42.66 33.61 -0.01
CA GLU A 772 -42.97 34.96 -0.47
C GLU A 772 -44.45 35.12 -0.87
N GLY A 773 -45.10 36.14 -0.31
CA GLY A 773 -46.51 36.44 -0.59
C GLY A 773 -47.52 35.57 0.17
N LEU A 774 -47.08 34.83 1.20
CA LEU A 774 -47.92 34.21 2.21
C LEU A 774 -47.78 34.97 3.54
N HIS A 775 -48.78 35.79 3.90
CA HIS A 775 -48.69 36.67 5.07
C HIS A 775 -49.45 36.15 6.30
N ARG A 776 -48.91 36.44 7.49
CA ARG A 776 -49.45 35.98 8.78
C ARG A 776 -50.91 36.37 9.01
N GLU A 777 -51.31 37.55 8.56
CA GLU A 777 -52.66 38.09 8.65
C GLU A 777 -53.67 37.43 7.70
N GLU A 778 -53.19 36.73 6.67
CA GLU A 778 -54.01 36.00 5.68
C GLU A 778 -54.20 34.53 6.07
N ALA A 779 -53.32 33.97 6.90
CA ALA A 779 -53.34 32.59 7.38
C ALA A 779 -54.63 32.24 8.16
N LEU A 780 -55.46 31.37 7.60
CA LEU A 780 -56.67 30.86 8.23
C LEU A 780 -56.47 29.43 8.77
N PHE A 781 -56.34 29.32 10.09
CA PHE A 781 -56.18 28.05 10.79
C PHE A 781 -57.53 27.35 11.00
N ARG A 782 -57.62 26.06 10.66
CA ARG A 782 -58.83 25.25 10.77
C ARG A 782 -58.52 23.83 11.24
N ARG A 783 -59.21 23.38 12.29
CA ARG A 783 -59.22 21.97 12.70
C ARG A 783 -60.18 21.17 11.82
N SER A 784 -59.74 20.01 11.33
CA SER A 784 -60.55 19.03 10.61
C SER A 784 -60.32 17.64 11.19
N GLY A 785 -61.26 17.13 12.01
CA GLY A 785 -61.04 15.87 12.72
C GLY A 785 -59.87 15.96 13.71
N ASP A 786 -58.81 15.20 13.45
CA ASP A 786 -57.56 15.21 14.21
C ASP A 786 -56.47 16.09 13.56
N ASP A 787 -56.73 16.69 12.39
CA ASP A 787 -55.74 17.44 11.59
C ASP A 787 -55.84 18.96 11.81
N LEU A 788 -54.72 19.66 11.57
CA LEU A 788 -54.65 21.12 11.47
C LEU A 788 -54.39 21.54 10.02
N SER A 789 -55.34 22.24 9.41
CA SER A 789 -55.14 22.90 8.10
C SER A 789 -54.88 24.40 8.26
N ILE A 790 -53.96 24.93 7.46
CA ILE A 790 -53.57 26.33 7.39
C ILE A 790 -53.84 26.78 5.95
N LEU A 791 -54.86 27.63 5.75
CA LEU A 791 -55.33 28.04 4.42
C LEU A 791 -54.89 29.47 4.11
N PHE A 792 -54.43 29.70 2.88
CA PHE A 792 -54.14 31.01 2.31
C PHE A 792 -54.97 31.22 1.03
N ASN A 793 -54.96 32.42 0.45
CA ASN A 793 -55.55 32.69 -0.88
C ASN A 793 -56.99 32.15 -1.07
N ASN A 794 -57.86 32.29 -0.06
CA ASN A 794 -59.24 31.74 -0.01
C ASN A 794 -59.37 30.21 -0.01
N GLY A 795 -58.27 29.48 0.16
CA GLY A 795 -58.20 28.02 0.15
C GLY A 795 -57.70 27.42 -1.16
N ASP A 796 -57.12 28.23 -2.05
CA ASP A 796 -56.37 27.74 -3.21
C ASP A 796 -55.03 27.11 -2.76
N ASP A 797 -54.39 27.69 -1.73
CA ASP A 797 -53.20 27.14 -1.06
C ASP A 797 -53.57 26.65 0.36
N ARG A 798 -53.13 25.44 0.75
CA ARG A 798 -53.41 24.80 2.05
C ARG A 798 -52.34 23.79 2.46
N VAL A 799 -51.59 24.09 3.52
CA VAL A 799 -50.83 23.08 4.27
C VAL A 799 -51.74 22.39 5.28
N THR A 800 -51.66 21.06 5.38
CA THR A 800 -52.34 20.26 6.41
C THR A 800 -51.33 19.45 7.20
N VAL A 801 -51.23 19.69 8.51
CA VAL A 801 -50.45 18.82 9.41
C VAL A 801 -51.38 17.72 9.94
N ALA A 802 -51.12 16.49 9.52
CA ALA A 802 -51.93 15.32 9.81
C ALA A 802 -51.80 14.89 11.28
N ASP A 803 -52.90 14.41 11.88
CA ASP A 803 -52.96 13.90 13.25
C ASP A 803 -52.50 14.85 14.38
N TRP A 804 -52.30 16.15 14.08
CA TRP A 804 -51.91 17.22 14.99
C TRP A 804 -52.55 17.18 16.39
N PHE A 805 -53.85 16.86 16.47
CA PHE A 805 -54.60 16.85 17.72
C PHE A 805 -54.56 15.50 18.48
N ARG A 806 -53.82 14.49 17.99
CA ARG A 806 -53.63 13.20 18.69
C ARG A 806 -52.52 13.23 19.74
N GLY A 807 -51.47 14.01 19.53
CA GLY A 807 -50.33 14.11 20.44
C GLY A 807 -49.26 15.08 19.92
N SER A 808 -48.31 15.45 20.78
CA SER A 808 -47.24 16.40 20.41
C SER A 808 -46.28 15.85 19.35
N ALA A 809 -46.16 14.53 19.20
CA ALA A 809 -45.33 13.91 18.15
C ALA A 809 -45.92 14.01 16.73
N HIS A 810 -47.02 14.75 16.54
CA HIS A 810 -47.63 15.05 15.24
C HIS A 810 -47.78 16.57 15.03
N GLN A 811 -47.04 17.37 15.79
CA GLN A 811 -47.12 18.82 15.78
C GLN A 811 -45.82 19.38 15.20
N VAL A 812 -45.91 20.62 14.69
CA VAL A 812 -44.77 21.39 14.20
C VAL A 812 -44.66 22.60 15.13
N GLU A 813 -43.59 22.66 15.92
CA GLU A 813 -43.45 23.60 17.05
C GLU A 813 -43.38 25.07 16.62
N SER A 814 -42.99 25.36 15.38
CA SER A 814 -42.80 26.73 14.91
C SER A 814 -43.29 26.97 13.49
N PHE A 815 -44.11 28.01 13.31
CA PHE A 815 -44.46 28.56 12.00
C PHE A 815 -43.70 29.87 11.80
N ALA A 816 -42.91 29.97 10.74
CA ALA A 816 -42.11 31.14 10.40
C ALA A 816 -42.59 31.78 9.09
N PHE A 817 -42.66 33.11 9.04
CA PHE A 817 -43.05 33.88 7.87
C PHE A 817 -41.87 34.75 7.40
N GLN A 818 -41.85 35.08 6.10
CA GLN A 818 -40.77 35.86 5.46
C GLN A 818 -40.50 37.24 6.11
N ASP A 819 -41.50 37.83 6.79
CA ASP A 819 -41.37 39.10 7.52
C ASP A 819 -40.59 39.00 8.85
N GLY A 820 -40.18 37.79 9.24
CA GLY A 820 -39.53 37.49 10.50
C GLY A 820 -40.49 37.15 11.65
N THR A 821 -41.81 37.09 11.40
CA THR A 821 -42.79 36.64 12.38
C THR A 821 -42.65 35.13 12.62
N VAL A 822 -42.49 34.73 13.89
CA VAL A 822 -42.41 33.31 14.30
C VAL A 822 -43.44 33.00 15.38
N LEU A 823 -44.24 31.96 15.18
CA LEU A 823 -45.42 31.62 15.99
C LEU A 823 -45.22 30.51 17.03
N SER A 824 -44.08 30.40 17.70
CA SER A 824 -43.87 29.33 18.71
C SER A 824 -44.88 29.39 19.87
N SER A 825 -44.92 30.50 20.62
CA SER A 825 -45.88 30.70 21.74
C SER A 825 -47.34 30.91 21.31
N GLU A 826 -47.60 30.97 20.01
CA GLU A 826 -48.94 31.20 19.46
C GLU A 826 -49.55 29.92 18.90
N VAL A 827 -48.73 28.97 18.44
CA VAL A 827 -49.08 27.56 18.20
C VAL A 827 -49.66 26.92 19.48
N GLU A 828 -49.01 27.09 20.64
CA GLU A 828 -49.55 26.64 21.95
C GLU A 828 -50.93 27.23 22.26
N ARG A 829 -51.15 28.52 21.93
CA ARG A 829 -52.43 29.20 22.13
C ARG A 829 -53.48 28.78 21.11
N LEU A 830 -53.07 28.41 19.90
CA LEU A 830 -53.94 27.86 18.84
C LEU A 830 -54.45 26.47 19.26
N ILE A 831 -53.56 25.61 19.75
CA ILE A 831 -53.88 24.31 20.37
C ILE A 831 -54.90 24.51 21.50
N ALA A 832 -54.64 25.42 22.43
CA ALA A 832 -55.54 25.70 23.55
C ALA A 832 -56.93 26.23 23.11
N ALA A 833 -56.99 27.12 22.10
CA ALA A 833 -58.23 27.67 21.59
C ALA A 833 -59.07 26.62 20.84
N MET A 834 -58.45 25.81 19.99
CA MET A 834 -59.12 24.76 19.20
C MET A 834 -59.49 23.52 20.03
N ALA A 835 -58.81 23.27 21.15
CA ALA A 835 -59.19 22.24 22.11
C ALA A 835 -60.47 22.59 22.91
N MET A 836 -60.84 23.87 23.02
CA MET A 836 -62.00 24.32 23.82
C MET A 836 -63.34 24.38 23.07
N THR A 837 -63.38 24.12 21.76
CA THR A 837 -64.60 24.24 20.94
C THR A 837 -65.01 22.93 20.26
N PRO A 838 -66.12 22.28 20.68
CA PRO A 838 -66.71 21.20 19.92
C PRO A 838 -67.52 21.73 18.72
N ALA A 839 -67.18 21.24 17.53
CA ALA A 839 -67.97 21.17 16.28
C ALA A 839 -69.06 22.23 15.98
N VAL A 840 -68.83 23.01 14.90
CA VAL A 840 -69.79 23.79 14.08
C VAL A 840 -70.39 25.04 14.77
N THR A 841 -70.10 26.27 14.34
CA THR A 841 -70.61 26.93 13.10
C THR A 841 -69.81 28.22 12.84
N THR A 842 -69.87 28.79 11.64
CA THR A 842 -69.24 30.07 11.25
C THR A 842 -69.49 31.24 12.21
N THR A 843 -68.41 31.88 12.68
CA THR A 843 -68.43 33.22 13.26
C THR A 843 -67.29 34.08 12.72
N GLN A 844 -67.63 35.02 11.81
CA GLN A 844 -66.78 36.18 11.53
C GLN A 844 -66.66 37.04 12.79
N ALA A 845 -65.45 37.23 13.30
CA ALA A 845 -65.17 38.12 14.42
C ALA A 845 -64.64 39.48 13.90
N THR A 846 -65.52 40.34 13.38
CA THR A 846 -65.16 41.71 12.97
C THR A 846 -65.26 42.68 14.15
N VAL A 847 -64.16 43.38 14.45
CA VAL A 847 -64.14 44.47 15.46
C VAL A 847 -64.05 45.85 14.78
N ARG A 848 -65.23 46.33 14.38
CA ARG A 848 -65.70 47.74 14.37
C ARG A 848 -64.71 48.89 14.09
N ASP A 849 -64.67 49.30 12.82
CA ASP A 849 -65.19 50.60 12.31
C ASP A 849 -65.26 51.81 13.28
N ILE A 850 -64.42 52.84 13.04
CA ILE A 850 -64.73 54.27 13.25
C ILE A 850 -64.10 55.15 12.14
N ASN A 851 -64.94 55.65 11.24
CA ASN A 851 -64.89 56.91 10.46
C ASN A 851 -63.71 57.26 9.52
N ALA A 852 -64.12 57.71 8.33
CA ALA A 852 -63.27 58.25 7.27
C ALA A 852 -62.99 59.77 7.37
N HIS A 853 -61.89 60.21 6.74
CA HIS A 853 -61.81 61.29 5.72
C HIS A 853 -60.48 62.09 5.75
N HIS A 854 -59.79 62.07 4.59
CA HIS A 854 -58.89 63.09 4.01
C HIS A 854 -57.49 63.30 4.61
N LEU A 855 -56.44 62.98 3.83
CA LEU A 855 -55.63 63.97 3.09
C LEU A 855 -54.64 63.31 2.08
N LEU A 856 -54.88 63.56 0.76
CA LEU A 856 -53.97 63.78 -0.39
C LEU A 856 -52.64 62.97 -0.53
N ALA A 857 -52.38 62.20 -1.62
CA ALA A 857 -52.13 62.56 -3.05
C ALA A 857 -50.76 63.24 -3.32
N ALA A 858 -49.99 63.00 -4.40
CA ALA A 858 -50.14 62.22 -5.66
C ALA A 858 -48.76 61.62 -6.06
N SER A 859 -48.59 60.61 -6.94
CA SER A 859 -48.65 60.65 -8.43
C SER A 859 -47.92 59.37 -8.98
N SER A 860 -48.00 58.85 -10.22
CA SER A 860 -48.97 58.87 -11.34
C SER A 860 -48.39 58.14 -12.60
N ILE A 861 -49.24 57.53 -13.46
CA ILE A 861 -48.98 57.10 -14.88
C ILE A 861 -48.15 55.80 -15.06
N VAL A 862 -48.51 54.78 -15.87
CA VAL A 862 -49.72 54.49 -16.69
C VAL A 862 -50.49 53.32 -16.08
#